data_AF-A0A1I1RDS1-F1
#
_entry.id   AF-A0A1I1RDS1-F1
#
_cell.length_a   1.000
_cell.length_b   1.000
_cell.length_c   1.000
_cell.angle_alpha   90.00
_cell.angle_beta   90.00
_cell.angle_gamma   90.00
#
_symmetry.space_group_name_H-M   'P 1'
#
loop_
_entity.id
_entity.type
_entity.pdbx_description
1 polymer ?
#
loop_
_entity_poly.entity_id
_entity_poly.type
_entity_poly.pdbx_seq_one_letter_code
_entity_poly.pdbx_strand_id
1 'polypeptide(L)'
;MKKSISIVTALAALLSCCSMTAIAETSPKPADVDETVYSQLLKEKYLYDSNSDGVITDDELAKAYQLYIDLDGISDLSWVSKMKSCEYVVVSNGSITDFSPLKKMPALRELDMREVPITDISFIYDLDLDYCWFYKMDQITPEQRLEVVRFFDLELPAGTSAKIECKPKGFVDYDLSIADKDTAVFIDGTTSTNNVDEDVYGNSVGKTTYTVSVDGKDYYTRNIVVKDPHEAYDPSLSNTVIENFEVGYSSYYNPDTEKGSSDLVALLNGTLYTIKGTGFKAVETDVADYEHYYERTYNKDYNYADMVLKNNGTLLVNGEKITDIKVKAMRSGYFLGKDGSIYTLVSKGNGFTTAAVATDSKGWIDSCEPFYISKDGNIKYYSKRLISDGRINAYTGNTNIGEPVSAFGLGSSCFVLDSIGTLYEISYSSSLSKEKIADSVVSVQPSDDGSCAVYTKKDGTVAQKQRSGYSNTDEGANVGLNVGTFYIHEYQSRGISENDAVFDYYIDKERTMRLLFLGDWCGLTNVESAIGSTYDKKQDHGYVYFLRTDGSVWRYDLDDKYWQKVLSGTIPVSIEKKYVKGDVDGDGELTILDIALVERFIAQNTGYIPDRKYNVYLPNRGAGDIYKDNKINAIDLEFMKKELLKSKKGNK
;
A
#
# COMPACT_ATOMS: atom_id res chain seq x y z
N MET A 1 27.39 -11.27 68.87
CA MET A 1 28.53 -12.19 68.67
C MET A 1 28.09 -13.63 68.98
N LYS A 2 28.33 -14.54 68.02
CA LYS A 2 28.33 -16.03 68.10
C LYS A 2 26.98 -16.72 68.41
N LYS A 3 26.29 -17.22 67.36
CA LYS A 3 26.29 -18.61 66.81
C LYS A 3 25.58 -19.62 67.71
N SER A 4 24.43 -20.16 67.27
CA SER A 4 23.93 -21.56 67.47
C SER A 4 22.44 -21.71 67.08
N ILE A 5 22.12 -22.23 65.89
CA ILE A 5 20.87 -22.96 65.56
C ILE A 5 21.28 -23.98 64.47
N SER A 6 21.63 -25.22 64.80
CA SER A 6 20.77 -26.41 64.96
C SER A 6 19.92 -26.74 63.71
N ILE A 7 20.48 -27.59 62.84
CA ILE A 7 19.76 -28.32 61.78
C ILE A 7 19.60 -29.75 62.27
N VAL A 8 18.38 -30.11 62.65
CA VAL A 8 17.95 -31.50 62.85
C VAL A 8 16.84 -31.75 61.85
N THR A 9 17.17 -32.37 60.71
CA THR A 9 16.39 -33.41 59.98
C THR A 9 16.97 -33.62 58.58
N ALA A 10 18.03 -34.42 58.48
CA ALA A 10 18.43 -35.07 57.23
C ALA A 10 19.12 -36.41 57.54
N LEU A 11 18.52 -37.20 58.43
CA LEU A 11 18.98 -38.55 58.79
C LEU A 11 18.11 -39.65 58.13
N ALA A 12 17.55 -39.36 56.94
CA ALA A 12 16.69 -40.28 56.19
C ALA A 12 17.03 -40.41 54.70
N ALA A 13 18.23 -39.99 54.25
CA ALA A 13 18.64 -40.12 52.85
C ALA A 13 20.10 -40.60 52.64
N LEU A 14 20.71 -41.22 53.66
CA LEU A 14 22.11 -41.68 53.61
C LEU A 14 22.29 -43.20 53.43
N LEU A 15 21.24 -43.95 53.08
CA LEU A 15 21.30 -45.42 52.91
C LEU A 15 20.44 -45.95 51.76
N SER A 16 20.42 -45.26 50.62
CA SER A 16 19.98 -45.82 49.33
C SER A 16 21.07 -45.76 48.24
N CYS A 17 22.32 -45.51 48.62
CA CYS A 17 23.45 -45.41 47.69
C CYS A 17 24.15 -46.78 47.48
N CYS A 18 23.39 -47.84 47.20
CA CYS A 18 23.92 -49.14 46.76
C CYS A 18 22.92 -49.86 45.86
N SER A 19 22.46 -49.19 44.81
CA SER A 19 22.20 -49.85 43.54
C SER A 19 23.17 -49.26 42.53
N MET A 20 24.39 -49.80 42.52
CA MET A 20 25.27 -49.73 41.36
C MET A 20 24.55 -50.46 40.22
N THR A 21 23.67 -49.78 39.52
CA THR A 21 23.65 -49.94 38.07
C THR A 21 24.97 -49.37 37.59
N ALA A 22 25.80 -50.21 36.99
CA ALA A 22 26.88 -49.73 36.16
C ALA A 22 26.23 -48.86 35.06
N ILE A 23 26.14 -47.56 35.29
CA ILE A 23 26.04 -46.61 34.20
C ILE A 23 27.44 -46.71 33.60
N ALA A 24 27.56 -47.41 32.49
CA ALA A 24 28.67 -47.15 31.61
C ALA A 24 28.60 -45.64 31.34
N GLU A 25 29.51 -44.87 31.91
CA GLU A 25 29.84 -43.55 31.35
C GLU A 25 30.39 -43.85 29.95
N THR A 26 29.48 -44.04 29.00
CA THR A 26 29.84 -44.07 27.59
C THR A 26 30.20 -42.64 27.29
N SER A 27 31.51 -42.34 27.27
CA SER A 27 32.00 -41.09 26.72
C SER A 27 31.25 -40.82 25.41
N PRO A 28 30.73 -39.60 25.18
CA PRO A 28 29.96 -39.29 23.99
C PRO A 28 30.78 -39.71 22.77
N LYS A 29 30.18 -40.51 21.90
CA LYS A 29 30.85 -41.05 20.72
C LYS A 29 30.84 -39.95 19.66
N PRO A 30 32.02 -39.49 19.18
CA PRO A 30 32.08 -38.54 18.08
C PRO A 30 31.31 -39.08 16.88
N ALA A 31 30.66 -38.17 16.16
CA ALA A 31 29.99 -38.46 14.91
C ALA A 31 30.95 -39.17 13.95
N ASP A 32 30.46 -40.22 13.30
CA ASP A 32 31.26 -41.03 12.39
C ASP A 32 31.32 -40.36 11.01
N VAL A 33 32.25 -39.41 10.88
CA VAL A 33 32.52 -38.59 9.70
C VAL A 33 34.04 -38.47 9.50
N ASP A 34 34.46 -38.01 8.32
CA ASP A 34 35.89 -37.76 8.05
C ASP A 34 36.50 -36.77 9.06
N GLU A 35 37.77 -36.95 9.42
CA GLU A 35 38.47 -36.09 10.38
C GLU A 35 38.48 -34.60 9.95
N THR A 36 38.57 -34.34 8.64
CA THR A 36 38.48 -32.99 8.07
C THR A 36 37.10 -32.39 8.30
N VAL A 37 36.03 -33.18 8.06
CA VAL A 37 34.65 -32.78 8.30
C VAL A 37 34.44 -32.47 9.78
N TYR A 38 34.82 -33.40 10.65
CA TYR A 38 34.65 -33.25 12.09
C TYR A 38 35.36 -31.99 12.62
N SER A 39 36.58 -31.74 12.15
CA SER A 39 37.38 -30.57 12.52
C SER A 39 36.73 -29.26 12.06
N GLN A 40 36.06 -29.23 10.92
CA GLN A 40 35.31 -28.05 10.46
C GLN A 40 34.03 -27.83 11.27
N LEU A 41 33.26 -28.88 11.53
CA LEU A 41 32.05 -28.80 12.36
C LEU A 41 32.39 -28.29 13.77
N LEU A 42 33.52 -28.70 14.35
CA LEU A 42 33.98 -28.19 15.64
C LEU A 42 34.34 -26.70 15.65
N LYS A 43 34.73 -26.09 14.52
CA LYS A 43 34.96 -24.64 14.45
C LYS A 43 33.66 -23.87 14.66
N GLU A 44 32.55 -24.41 14.13
CA GLU A 44 31.21 -23.85 14.25
C GLU A 44 30.36 -24.64 15.27
N LYS A 45 30.99 -25.16 16.33
CA LYS A 45 30.35 -26.10 17.28
C LYS A 45 29.03 -25.60 17.89
N TYR A 46 28.79 -24.29 17.97
CA TYR A 46 27.51 -23.77 18.46
C TYR A 46 26.31 -24.16 17.59
N LEU A 47 26.54 -24.61 16.35
CA LEU A 47 25.51 -25.13 15.44
C LEU A 47 25.27 -26.63 15.59
N TYR A 48 26.27 -27.38 16.07
CA TYR A 48 26.31 -28.84 15.95
C TYR A 48 26.51 -29.58 17.28
N ASP A 49 27.03 -28.91 18.31
CA ASP A 49 27.21 -29.39 19.68
C ASP A 49 26.13 -28.73 20.54
N SER A 50 24.96 -29.37 20.55
CA SER A 50 23.74 -28.84 21.14
C SER A 50 23.76 -28.80 22.66
N ASN A 51 24.57 -29.67 23.28
CA ASN A 51 24.70 -29.78 24.73
C ASN A 51 25.96 -29.07 25.28
N SER A 52 26.80 -28.53 24.39
CA SER A 52 28.06 -27.84 24.71
C SER A 52 29.07 -28.68 25.48
N ASP A 53 29.08 -30.00 25.27
CA ASP A 53 30.02 -30.93 25.92
C ASP A 53 31.37 -31.06 25.19
N GLY A 54 31.48 -30.45 24.01
CA GLY A 54 32.69 -30.45 23.19
C GLY A 54 32.83 -31.63 22.24
N VAL A 55 31.82 -32.51 22.15
CA VAL A 55 31.78 -33.65 21.24
C VAL A 55 30.50 -33.60 20.41
N ILE A 56 30.65 -33.54 19.09
CA ILE A 56 29.51 -33.59 18.17
C ILE A 56 29.17 -35.06 17.93
N THR A 57 27.97 -35.48 18.31
CA THR A 57 27.51 -36.87 18.13
C THR A 57 26.65 -37.04 16.86
N ASP A 58 26.47 -38.29 16.40
CA ASP A 58 25.56 -38.57 15.27
C ASP A 58 24.11 -38.10 15.56
N ASP A 59 23.67 -38.16 16.81
CA ASP A 59 22.34 -37.71 17.25
C ASP A 59 22.17 -36.19 17.15
N GLU A 60 23.25 -35.43 17.32
CA GLU A 60 23.25 -33.99 17.18
C GLU A 60 23.33 -33.57 15.72
N LEU A 61 24.16 -34.25 14.93
CA LEU A 61 24.14 -34.09 13.47
C LEU A 61 22.77 -34.35 12.88
N ALA A 62 22.04 -35.35 13.39
CA ALA A 62 20.69 -35.65 12.93
C ALA A 62 19.70 -34.51 13.16
N LYS A 63 19.94 -33.66 14.17
CA LYS A 63 19.09 -32.53 14.55
C LYS A 63 19.58 -31.18 14.02
N ALA A 64 20.79 -31.11 13.49
CA ALA A 64 21.36 -29.89 12.95
C ALA A 64 20.48 -29.35 11.80
N TYR A 65 20.13 -28.07 11.89
CA TYR A 65 19.24 -27.39 10.95
C TYR A 65 19.96 -26.92 9.68
N GLN A 66 21.25 -26.61 9.79
CA GLN A 66 22.04 -26.05 8.70
C GLN A 66 23.43 -26.69 8.64
N LEU A 67 24.02 -26.73 7.45
CA LEU A 67 25.38 -27.21 7.20
C LEU A 67 26.18 -26.14 6.45
N TYR A 68 27.34 -25.78 7.01
CA TYR A 68 28.37 -25.01 6.32
C TYR A 68 29.63 -25.86 6.25
N ILE A 69 30.09 -26.18 5.04
CA ILE A 69 31.27 -27.02 4.86
C ILE A 69 32.12 -26.56 3.67
N ASP A 70 33.43 -26.45 3.91
CA ASP A 70 34.43 -26.32 2.87
C ASP A 70 34.89 -27.72 2.45
N LEU A 71 34.77 -28.03 1.16
CA LEU A 71 35.05 -29.36 0.62
C LEU A 71 36.54 -29.61 0.36
N ASP A 72 37.43 -28.66 0.65
CA ASP A 72 38.87 -28.86 0.56
C ASP A 72 39.34 -29.99 1.49
N GLY A 73 39.94 -31.02 0.88
CA GLY A 73 40.41 -32.22 1.59
C GLY A 73 39.32 -33.25 1.90
N ILE A 74 38.06 -32.98 1.54
CA ILE A 74 36.94 -33.93 1.66
C ILE A 74 36.79 -34.69 0.33
N SER A 75 36.68 -36.01 0.39
CA SER A 75 36.54 -36.87 -0.80
C SER A 75 35.20 -37.62 -0.89
N ASP A 76 34.41 -37.62 0.18
CA ASP A 76 33.11 -38.30 0.26
C ASP A 76 32.07 -37.44 1.01
N LEU A 77 30.85 -37.40 0.48
CA LEU A 77 29.69 -36.73 1.07
C LEU A 77 28.67 -37.72 1.64
N SER A 78 28.93 -39.03 1.69
CA SER A 78 27.94 -40.02 2.15
C SER A 78 27.42 -39.77 3.58
N TRP A 79 28.21 -39.12 4.42
CA TRP A 79 27.88 -38.75 5.80
C TRP A 79 26.73 -37.73 5.91
N VAL A 80 26.46 -36.91 4.88
CA VAL A 80 25.37 -35.91 4.90
C VAL A 80 24.01 -36.58 5.10
N SER A 81 23.89 -37.86 4.74
CA SER A 81 22.70 -38.67 5.00
C SER A 81 22.35 -38.81 6.48
N LYS A 82 23.26 -38.49 7.41
CA LYS A 82 23.00 -38.45 8.85
C LYS A 82 22.23 -37.21 9.28
N MET A 83 22.26 -36.11 8.52
CA MET A 83 21.63 -34.83 8.87
C MET A 83 20.15 -34.82 8.48
N LYS A 84 19.30 -35.39 9.33
CA LYS A 84 17.88 -35.64 9.01
C LYS A 84 17.01 -34.39 9.03
N SER A 85 17.36 -33.39 9.85
CA SER A 85 16.63 -32.14 10.00
C SER A 85 17.27 -30.95 9.29
N CYS A 86 18.31 -31.18 8.47
CA CYS A 86 19.03 -30.09 7.82
C CYS A 86 18.24 -29.55 6.62
N GLU A 87 17.86 -28.28 6.68
CA GLU A 87 17.08 -27.58 5.65
C GLU A 87 17.96 -26.70 4.76
N TYR A 88 19.08 -26.19 5.29
CA TYR A 88 19.99 -25.29 4.57
C TYR A 88 21.42 -25.84 4.47
N VAL A 89 21.94 -25.98 3.25
CA VAL A 89 23.30 -26.46 2.99
C VAL A 89 24.10 -25.43 2.20
N VAL A 90 25.26 -25.07 2.71
CA VAL A 90 26.29 -24.30 2.01
C VAL A 90 27.54 -25.16 1.85
N VAL A 91 27.92 -25.40 0.59
CA VAL A 91 29.15 -26.10 0.24
C VAL A 91 30.07 -25.19 -0.58
N SER A 92 31.37 -25.19 -0.26
CA SER A 92 32.35 -24.40 -1.02
C SER A 92 33.60 -25.19 -1.39
N ASN A 93 34.26 -24.81 -2.49
CA ASN A 93 35.57 -25.31 -2.92
C ASN A 93 35.63 -26.84 -3.14
N GLY A 94 36.82 -27.43 -3.03
CA GLY A 94 37.05 -28.86 -3.11
C GLY A 94 37.13 -29.45 -4.51
N SER A 95 37.16 -30.80 -4.54
CA SER A 95 37.32 -31.60 -5.76
C SER A 95 36.17 -32.60 -5.98
N ILE A 96 35.15 -32.55 -5.12
CA ILE A 96 33.98 -33.42 -5.21
C ILE A 96 33.16 -33.04 -6.44
N THR A 97 32.80 -34.06 -7.22
CA THR A 97 32.01 -33.91 -8.45
C THR A 97 30.65 -34.61 -8.38
N ASP A 98 30.46 -35.54 -7.44
CA ASP A 98 29.19 -36.23 -7.21
C ASP A 98 28.50 -35.72 -5.95
N PHE A 99 27.39 -35.01 -6.14
CA PHE A 99 26.53 -34.48 -5.07
C PHE A 99 25.24 -35.28 -4.89
N SER A 100 25.11 -36.45 -5.53
CA SER A 100 23.97 -37.35 -5.32
C SER A 100 23.73 -37.76 -3.85
N PRO A 101 24.71 -37.79 -2.92
CA PRO A 101 24.43 -38.01 -1.50
C PRO A 101 23.44 -37.02 -0.88
N LEU A 102 23.33 -35.79 -1.40
CA LEU A 102 22.36 -34.79 -0.92
C LEU A 102 20.91 -35.26 -1.05
N LYS A 103 20.61 -36.17 -2.00
CA LYS A 103 19.27 -36.79 -2.15
C LYS A 103 18.81 -37.57 -0.92
N LYS A 104 19.74 -37.88 0.01
CA LYS A 104 19.45 -38.59 1.26
C LYS A 104 19.11 -37.66 2.43
N MET A 105 19.03 -36.35 2.19
CA MET A 105 18.67 -35.33 3.17
C MET A 105 17.17 -34.97 3.00
N PRO A 106 16.27 -35.57 3.79
CA PRO A 106 14.83 -35.48 3.54
C PRO A 106 14.23 -34.09 3.79
N ALA A 107 14.90 -33.27 4.60
CA ALA A 107 14.47 -31.92 4.96
C ALA A 107 15.12 -30.82 4.13
N LEU A 108 16.04 -31.14 3.20
CA LEU A 108 16.77 -30.13 2.45
C LEU A 108 15.82 -29.28 1.58
N ARG A 109 15.86 -27.95 1.78
CA ARG A 109 15.06 -26.95 1.05
C ARG A 109 15.92 -25.89 0.36
N GLU A 110 17.10 -25.62 0.89
CA GLU A 110 17.96 -24.56 0.39
C GLU A 110 19.40 -25.07 0.17
N LEU A 111 19.92 -24.84 -1.04
CA LEU A 111 21.26 -25.26 -1.43
C LEU A 111 22.08 -24.09 -2.01
N ASP A 112 23.21 -23.81 -1.39
CA ASP A 112 24.19 -22.83 -1.85
C ASP A 112 25.50 -23.54 -2.19
N MET A 113 25.92 -23.44 -3.45
CA MET A 113 27.15 -24.06 -3.95
C MET A 113 28.10 -22.99 -4.46
N ARG A 114 29.34 -23.00 -3.95
CA ARG A 114 30.33 -21.94 -4.21
C ARG A 114 31.64 -22.52 -4.69
N GLU A 115 32.12 -22.11 -5.87
CA GLU A 115 33.45 -22.48 -6.35
C GLU A 115 33.69 -24.00 -6.45
N VAL A 116 32.64 -24.81 -6.66
CA VAL A 116 32.77 -26.26 -6.81
C VAL A 116 32.91 -26.67 -8.29
N PRO A 117 33.69 -27.70 -8.62
CA PRO A 117 34.07 -28.02 -10.01
C PRO A 117 33.05 -28.93 -10.73
N ILE A 118 31.77 -28.87 -10.37
CA ILE A 118 30.75 -29.72 -10.99
C ILE A 118 30.36 -29.23 -12.37
N THR A 119 29.94 -30.16 -13.22
CA THR A 119 29.36 -29.91 -14.54
C THR A 119 28.00 -30.57 -14.74
N ASP A 120 27.72 -31.67 -14.01
CA ASP A 120 26.43 -32.33 -13.97
C ASP A 120 25.66 -31.89 -12.72
N ILE A 121 24.54 -31.20 -12.94
CA ILE A 121 23.65 -30.70 -11.90
C ILE A 121 22.32 -31.43 -11.85
N SER A 122 22.16 -32.53 -12.60
CA SER A 122 20.90 -33.28 -12.72
C SER A 122 20.37 -33.78 -11.37
N PHE A 123 21.25 -33.95 -10.36
CA PHE A 123 20.84 -34.35 -9.02
C PHE A 123 19.87 -33.35 -8.36
N ILE A 124 19.89 -32.07 -8.75
CA ILE A 124 18.99 -31.02 -8.26
C ILE A 124 17.53 -31.36 -8.60
N TYR A 125 17.27 -31.98 -9.75
CA TYR A 125 15.91 -32.32 -10.18
C TYR A 125 15.20 -33.29 -9.22
N ASP A 126 15.97 -34.14 -8.53
CA ASP A 126 15.45 -35.10 -7.56
C ASP A 126 15.29 -34.52 -6.14
N LEU A 127 15.73 -33.26 -5.93
CA LEU A 127 15.56 -32.55 -4.67
C LEU A 127 14.27 -31.73 -4.69
N ASP A 128 13.68 -31.51 -3.52
CA ASP A 128 12.56 -30.59 -3.32
C ASP A 128 13.08 -29.28 -2.73
N LEU A 129 13.91 -28.58 -3.50
CA LEU A 129 14.50 -27.30 -3.12
C LEU A 129 13.52 -26.16 -3.38
N ASP A 130 13.37 -25.28 -2.40
CA ASP A 130 12.71 -23.99 -2.55
C ASP A 130 13.67 -22.96 -3.17
N TYR A 131 14.96 -23.00 -2.76
CA TYR A 131 15.98 -22.08 -3.27
C TYR A 131 17.29 -22.80 -3.60
N CYS A 132 17.97 -22.30 -4.64
CA CYS A 132 19.28 -22.78 -5.03
C CYS A 132 20.14 -21.62 -5.57
N TRP A 133 21.37 -21.50 -5.09
CA TRP A 133 22.29 -20.46 -5.51
C TRP A 133 23.65 -21.02 -5.89
N PHE A 134 24.17 -20.56 -7.03
CA PHE A 134 25.51 -20.87 -7.51
C PHE A 134 26.38 -19.62 -7.50
N TYR A 135 27.50 -19.68 -6.79
CA TYR A 135 28.46 -18.58 -6.72
C TYR A 135 29.79 -18.97 -7.36
N LYS A 136 30.24 -18.18 -8.35
CA LYS A 136 31.45 -18.44 -9.14
C LYS A 136 31.47 -19.85 -9.75
N MET A 137 30.35 -20.24 -10.35
CA MET A 137 30.19 -21.51 -11.07
C MET A 137 29.78 -21.26 -12.52
N ASP A 138 30.55 -20.41 -13.20
CA ASP A 138 30.26 -19.93 -14.56
C ASP A 138 30.28 -21.06 -15.60
N GLN A 139 30.78 -22.24 -15.25
CA GLN A 139 30.73 -23.43 -16.10
C GLN A 139 29.32 -24.01 -16.31
N ILE A 140 28.34 -23.62 -15.47
CA ILE A 140 26.95 -24.04 -15.60
C ILE A 140 26.15 -22.95 -16.31
N THR A 141 25.71 -23.23 -17.55
CA THR A 141 24.96 -22.25 -18.36
C THR A 141 23.52 -22.07 -17.87
N PRO A 142 22.85 -20.94 -18.17
CA PRO A 142 21.43 -20.74 -17.87
C PRO A 142 20.54 -21.86 -18.42
N GLU A 143 20.84 -22.42 -19.59
CA GLU A 143 20.09 -23.54 -20.17
C GLU A 143 20.22 -24.81 -19.35
N GLN A 144 21.42 -25.14 -18.85
CA GLN A 144 21.60 -26.28 -17.95
C GLN A 144 20.83 -26.07 -16.64
N ARG A 145 20.76 -24.84 -16.14
CA ARG A 145 19.95 -24.52 -14.95
C ARG A 145 18.47 -24.72 -15.22
N LEU A 146 17.97 -24.29 -16.38
CA LEU A 146 16.57 -24.52 -16.78
C LEU A 146 16.21 -26.00 -16.84
N GLU A 147 17.12 -26.91 -17.19
CA GLU A 147 16.85 -28.36 -17.22
C GLU A 147 16.47 -28.94 -15.86
N VAL A 148 16.86 -28.29 -14.76
CA VAL A 148 16.60 -28.76 -13.40
C VAL A 148 15.56 -27.91 -12.65
N VAL A 149 15.11 -26.79 -13.22
CA VAL A 149 14.03 -25.96 -12.66
C VAL A 149 12.67 -26.51 -13.10
N ARG A 150 11.76 -26.64 -12.14
CA ARG A 150 10.38 -27.07 -12.35
C ARG A 150 9.45 -25.87 -12.34
N PHE A 151 8.62 -25.79 -13.37
CA PHE A 151 7.49 -24.85 -13.48
C PHE A 151 6.18 -25.62 -13.37
N PHE A 152 5.18 -25.02 -12.70
CA PHE A 152 3.93 -25.68 -12.34
C PHE A 152 2.73 -25.05 -13.05
N ASP A 153 1.71 -25.86 -13.35
CA ASP A 153 0.44 -25.31 -13.83
C ASP A 153 -0.17 -24.40 -12.75
N LEU A 154 -0.79 -23.30 -13.19
CA LEU A 154 -1.44 -22.32 -12.31
C LEU A 154 -2.95 -22.49 -12.37
N GLU A 155 -3.59 -22.42 -11.21
CA GLU A 155 -5.04 -22.44 -11.08
C GLU A 155 -5.48 -21.35 -10.10
N LEU A 156 -6.44 -20.51 -10.52
CA LEU A 156 -6.93 -19.40 -9.71
C LEU A 156 -8.40 -19.06 -10.03
N PRO A 157 -9.18 -18.55 -9.06
CA PRO A 157 -10.48 -17.94 -9.31
C PRO A 157 -10.41 -16.73 -10.26
N ALA A 158 -11.47 -16.49 -11.05
CA ALA A 158 -11.58 -15.24 -11.80
C ALA A 158 -11.75 -14.05 -10.84
N GLY A 159 -11.07 -12.96 -11.15
CA GLY A 159 -11.04 -11.73 -10.37
C GLY A 159 -10.12 -11.76 -9.15
N THR A 160 -9.26 -12.78 -9.03
CA THR A 160 -8.14 -12.82 -8.07
C THR A 160 -6.81 -12.94 -8.80
N SER A 161 -5.71 -12.94 -8.05
CA SER A 161 -4.38 -13.18 -8.58
C SER A 161 -3.66 -14.31 -7.86
N ALA A 162 -2.64 -14.85 -8.52
CA ALA A 162 -1.70 -15.81 -7.91
C ALA A 162 -0.37 -15.79 -8.66
N LYS A 163 0.70 -16.17 -7.96
CA LYS A 163 2.06 -16.26 -8.51
C LYS A 163 2.27 -17.54 -9.30
N ILE A 164 3.04 -17.44 -10.38
CA ILE A 164 3.59 -18.62 -11.05
C ILE A 164 4.72 -19.18 -10.18
N GLU A 165 4.53 -20.40 -9.69
CA GLU A 165 5.57 -21.08 -8.92
C GLU A 165 6.67 -21.68 -9.81
N CYS A 166 7.91 -21.55 -9.36
CA CYS A 166 9.04 -22.32 -9.86
C CYS A 166 9.88 -22.86 -8.70
N LYS A 167 10.53 -24.01 -8.91
CA LYS A 167 11.43 -24.62 -7.93
C LYS A 167 12.69 -25.20 -8.60
N PRO A 168 13.90 -24.88 -8.13
CA PRO A 168 14.21 -23.85 -7.11
C PRO A 168 14.05 -22.42 -7.65
N LYS A 169 13.71 -21.47 -6.76
CA LYS A 169 13.61 -20.04 -7.07
C LYS A 169 15.00 -19.39 -7.17
N GLY A 170 15.09 -18.34 -7.98
CA GLY A 170 16.30 -17.51 -8.14
C GLY A 170 17.48 -18.18 -8.84
N PHE A 171 17.27 -19.35 -9.45
CA PHE A 171 18.34 -20.15 -10.03
C PHE A 171 18.67 -19.77 -11.48
N VAL A 172 17.69 -19.27 -12.22
CA VAL A 172 17.82 -18.81 -13.60
C VAL A 172 16.93 -17.61 -13.86
N ASP A 173 17.42 -16.64 -14.62
CA ASP A 173 16.63 -15.51 -15.11
C ASP A 173 15.82 -15.95 -16.32
N TYR A 174 14.54 -15.62 -16.34
CA TYR A 174 13.62 -15.97 -17.42
C TYR A 174 12.55 -14.91 -17.62
N ASP A 175 12.00 -14.88 -18.82
CA ASP A 175 10.84 -14.09 -19.21
C ASP A 175 9.58 -14.95 -19.20
N LEU A 176 8.44 -14.31 -18.91
CA LEU A 176 7.13 -14.96 -18.96
C LEU A 176 6.22 -14.28 -19.98
N SER A 177 5.43 -15.05 -20.70
CA SER A 177 4.37 -14.52 -21.58
C SER A 177 3.09 -15.33 -21.45
N ILE A 178 1.93 -14.67 -21.54
CA ILE A 178 0.61 -15.32 -21.52
C ILE A 178 0.01 -15.28 -22.94
N ALA A 179 -0.48 -16.43 -23.40
CA ALA A 179 -0.99 -16.60 -24.77
C ALA A 179 -2.31 -15.85 -25.01
N ASP A 180 -3.28 -16.03 -24.12
CA ASP A 180 -4.57 -15.32 -24.15
C ASP A 180 -4.71 -14.39 -22.94
N LYS A 181 -4.59 -13.08 -23.22
CA LYS A 181 -4.66 -11.99 -22.24
C LYS A 181 -6.09 -11.67 -21.81
N ASP A 182 -7.11 -12.13 -22.54
CA ASP A 182 -8.51 -11.98 -22.13
C ASP A 182 -8.82 -12.96 -20.98
N THR A 183 -8.17 -14.12 -20.94
CA THR A 183 -8.28 -15.10 -19.86
C THR A 183 -7.44 -14.70 -18.64
N ALA A 184 -6.16 -14.38 -18.79
CA ALA A 184 -5.26 -14.03 -17.69
C ALA A 184 -4.20 -13.02 -18.09
N VAL A 185 -3.76 -12.17 -17.16
CA VAL A 185 -2.84 -11.06 -17.47
C VAL A 185 -1.91 -10.74 -16.29
N PHE A 186 -0.71 -10.23 -16.59
CA PHE A 186 0.17 -9.63 -15.57
C PHE A 186 -0.32 -8.23 -15.22
N ILE A 187 -0.49 -7.94 -13.93
CA ILE A 187 -1.05 -6.66 -13.46
C ILE A 187 -0.11 -5.48 -13.79
N ASP A 188 1.19 -5.66 -13.59
CA ASP A 188 2.20 -4.60 -13.78
C ASP A 188 2.75 -4.52 -15.22
N GLY A 189 2.27 -5.39 -16.12
CA GLY A 189 2.59 -5.32 -17.56
C GLY A 189 4.04 -5.69 -17.94
N THR A 190 4.93 -5.94 -16.99
CA THR A 190 6.29 -6.42 -17.25
C THR A 190 6.31 -7.91 -17.57
N THR A 191 7.30 -8.31 -18.36
CA THR A 191 7.59 -9.71 -18.69
C THR A 191 9.06 -10.05 -18.46
N SER A 192 9.88 -9.13 -17.91
CA SER A 192 11.34 -9.26 -17.88
C SER A 192 11.98 -9.04 -16.50
N THR A 193 12.49 -10.16 -15.96
CA THR A 193 13.69 -10.39 -15.09
C THR A 193 14.00 -9.36 -13.98
N ASN A 194 13.87 -9.70 -12.69
CA ASN A 194 14.84 -10.50 -11.92
C ASN A 194 14.23 -11.18 -10.67
N ASN A 195 12.91 -11.13 -10.48
CA ASN A 195 12.27 -11.71 -9.30
C ASN A 195 10.93 -12.35 -9.66
N VAL A 196 10.70 -13.55 -9.14
CA VAL A 196 9.57 -14.46 -9.39
C VAL A 196 8.29 -13.99 -8.68
N ASP A 197 8.06 -12.68 -8.63
CA ASP A 197 7.01 -12.09 -7.79
C ASP A 197 5.86 -11.47 -8.58
N GLU A 198 5.81 -11.63 -9.91
CA GLU A 198 4.69 -11.13 -10.70
C GLU A 198 3.44 -11.99 -10.50
N ASP A 199 2.37 -11.32 -10.06
CA ASP A 199 1.06 -11.90 -9.90
C ASP A 199 0.30 -11.97 -11.23
N VAL A 200 -0.21 -13.16 -11.54
CA VAL A 200 -1.10 -13.39 -12.67
C VAL A 200 -2.53 -13.17 -12.21
N TYR A 201 -3.22 -12.21 -12.81
CA TYR A 201 -4.63 -11.94 -12.57
C TYR A 201 -5.53 -12.78 -13.50
N GLY A 202 -6.50 -13.47 -12.92
CA GLY A 202 -7.50 -14.24 -13.66
C GLY A 202 -8.62 -13.34 -14.18
N ASN A 203 -8.53 -12.88 -15.42
CA ASN A 203 -9.46 -11.89 -15.99
C ASN A 203 -10.82 -12.48 -16.39
N SER A 204 -10.83 -13.65 -17.02
CA SER A 204 -12.08 -14.34 -17.38
C SER A 204 -11.98 -15.85 -17.24
N VAL A 205 -13.10 -16.50 -16.90
CA VAL A 205 -13.17 -17.95 -16.72
C VAL A 205 -12.78 -18.64 -18.02
N GLY A 206 -11.78 -19.51 -17.95
CA GLY A 206 -11.20 -20.10 -19.15
C GLY A 206 -9.89 -20.82 -18.88
N LYS A 207 -9.22 -21.17 -19.97
CA LYS A 207 -7.91 -21.81 -19.94
C LYS A 207 -6.99 -21.11 -20.95
N THR A 208 -5.82 -20.75 -20.49
CA THR A 208 -4.73 -20.20 -21.31
C THR A 208 -3.42 -20.89 -20.94
N THR A 209 -2.32 -20.43 -21.49
CA THR A 209 -0.98 -20.94 -21.17
C THR A 209 -0.04 -19.78 -20.91
N TYR A 210 0.95 -20.02 -20.04
CA TYR A 210 2.13 -19.19 -19.99
C TYR A 210 3.34 -19.92 -20.59
N THR A 211 4.24 -19.14 -21.19
CA THR A 211 5.50 -19.62 -21.76
C THR A 211 6.66 -19.00 -21.01
N VAL A 212 7.65 -19.83 -20.67
CA VAL A 212 8.92 -19.44 -20.08
C VAL A 212 9.96 -19.36 -21.18
N SER A 213 10.61 -18.20 -21.30
CA SER A 213 11.62 -17.95 -22.32
C SER A 213 12.92 -17.45 -21.70
N VAL A 214 14.07 -17.79 -22.28
CA VAL A 214 15.38 -17.29 -21.89
C VAL A 214 16.09 -16.81 -23.14
N ASP A 215 16.59 -15.58 -23.13
CA ASP A 215 17.20 -14.90 -24.28
C ASP A 215 16.32 -14.96 -25.54
N GLY A 216 15.00 -14.79 -25.35
CA GLY A 216 14.01 -14.81 -26.44
C GLY A 216 13.70 -16.19 -27.02
N LYS A 217 14.20 -17.28 -26.42
CA LYS A 217 13.88 -18.65 -26.80
C LYS A 217 12.96 -19.31 -25.79
N ASP A 218 11.89 -19.92 -26.27
CA ASP A 218 10.91 -20.63 -25.44
C ASP A 218 11.45 -22.01 -24.99
N TYR A 219 11.28 -22.31 -23.70
CA TYR A 219 11.71 -23.58 -23.09
C TYR A 219 10.56 -24.38 -22.51
N TYR A 220 9.61 -23.72 -21.86
CA TYR A 220 8.49 -24.37 -21.19
C TYR A 220 7.17 -23.68 -21.52
N THR A 221 6.12 -24.50 -21.61
CA THR A 221 4.73 -24.02 -21.64
C THR A 221 3.94 -24.78 -20.58
N ARG A 222 3.14 -24.04 -19.82
CA ARG A 222 2.31 -24.55 -18.73
C ARG A 222 0.92 -23.93 -18.79
N ASN A 223 -0.03 -24.60 -18.15
CA ASN A 223 -1.42 -24.18 -18.19
C ASN A 223 -1.69 -23.10 -17.14
N ILE A 224 -2.56 -22.16 -17.49
CA ILE A 224 -3.29 -21.32 -16.53
C ILE A 224 -4.76 -21.69 -16.67
N VAL A 225 -5.39 -22.07 -15.56
CA VAL A 225 -6.82 -22.36 -15.49
C VAL A 225 -7.47 -21.32 -14.59
N VAL A 226 -8.27 -20.44 -15.20
CA VAL A 226 -9.07 -19.46 -14.47
C VAL A 226 -10.45 -20.07 -14.22
N LYS A 227 -10.74 -20.36 -12.96
CA LYS A 227 -11.99 -21.00 -12.54
C LYS A 227 -13.09 -19.97 -12.30
N ASP A 228 -14.33 -20.43 -12.39
CA ASP A 228 -15.46 -19.68 -11.85
C ASP A 228 -15.18 -19.41 -10.37
N PRO A 229 -15.17 -18.14 -9.93
CA PRO A 229 -14.87 -17.81 -8.56
C PRO A 229 -15.94 -18.32 -7.59
N HIS A 230 -17.08 -18.85 -8.03
CA HIS A 230 -18.32 -18.92 -7.27
C HIS A 230 -18.93 -17.51 -7.07
N GLU A 231 -20.21 -17.47 -6.71
CA GLU A 231 -20.93 -16.20 -6.55
C GLU A 231 -20.33 -15.37 -5.41
N ALA A 232 -19.91 -14.15 -5.74
CA ALA A 232 -19.60 -13.14 -4.73
C ALA A 232 -20.82 -12.91 -3.85
N TYR A 233 -20.58 -12.66 -2.56
CA TYR A 233 -21.67 -12.43 -1.63
C TYR A 233 -22.43 -11.15 -2.03
N ASP A 234 -23.74 -11.27 -2.26
CA ASP A 234 -24.60 -10.19 -2.77
C ASP A 234 -25.72 -9.82 -1.79
N PRO A 235 -25.40 -9.18 -0.65
CA PRO A 235 -26.43 -8.72 0.26
C PRO A 235 -27.18 -7.52 -0.33
N SER A 236 -28.50 -7.46 -0.11
CA SER A 236 -29.35 -6.37 -0.59
C SER A 236 -28.86 -5.00 -0.12
N LEU A 237 -28.93 -4.02 -1.02
CA LEU A 237 -28.59 -2.62 -0.73
C LEU A 237 -29.70 -1.91 0.04
N SER A 238 -29.28 -0.96 0.87
CA SER A 238 -30.16 0.00 1.53
C SER A 238 -30.41 1.20 0.62
N ASN A 239 -31.54 1.90 0.79
CA ASN A 239 -31.81 3.15 0.07
C ASN A 239 -31.09 4.33 0.75
N THR A 240 -29.77 4.21 0.90
CA THR A 240 -28.92 5.18 1.57
C THR A 240 -27.65 5.45 0.76
N VAL A 241 -26.95 6.52 1.08
CA VAL A 241 -25.66 6.90 0.48
C VAL A 241 -24.69 7.39 1.56
N ILE A 242 -23.45 7.61 1.13
CA ILE A 242 -22.40 8.30 1.89
C ILE A 242 -21.89 9.48 1.09
N GLU A 243 -21.76 10.64 1.73
CA GLU A 243 -21.24 11.87 1.10
C GLU A 243 -19.83 12.19 1.57
N ASN A 244 -19.54 11.96 2.87
CA ASN A 244 -18.22 12.17 3.45
C ASN A 244 -17.66 10.84 3.92
N PHE A 245 -16.57 10.39 3.29
CA PHE A 245 -15.86 9.16 3.65
C PHE A 245 -14.35 9.38 3.61
N GLU A 246 -13.70 9.15 4.74
CA GLU A 246 -12.24 9.15 4.84
C GLU A 246 -11.79 8.01 5.75
N VAL A 247 -10.63 7.46 5.45
CA VAL A 247 -9.96 6.45 6.27
C VAL A 247 -8.61 7.00 6.68
N GLY A 248 -8.25 6.77 7.95
CA GLY A 248 -6.93 7.10 8.43
C GLY A 248 -6.52 6.18 9.56
N TYR A 249 -5.42 6.54 10.19
CA TYR A 249 -4.93 5.89 11.40
C TYR A 249 -5.16 6.80 12.60
N SER A 250 -5.11 6.26 13.81
CA SER A 250 -5.16 7.06 15.02
C SER A 250 -4.26 6.51 16.12
N SER A 251 -3.45 7.39 16.73
CA SER A 251 -2.69 7.04 17.94
C SER A 251 -3.48 7.33 19.22
N TYR A 252 -4.50 8.18 19.16
CA TYR A 252 -5.26 8.64 20.32
C TYR A 252 -6.57 7.90 20.52
N TYR A 253 -7.40 7.78 19.48
CA TYR A 253 -8.72 7.15 19.62
C TYR A 253 -8.62 5.62 19.66
N ASN A 254 -7.53 5.06 19.15
CA ASN A 254 -7.28 3.63 19.13
C ASN A 254 -5.80 3.33 19.37
N PRO A 255 -5.27 3.65 20.57
CA PRO A 255 -3.86 3.45 20.86
C PRO A 255 -3.56 1.95 20.91
N ASP A 256 -2.61 1.49 20.09
CA ASP A 256 -1.98 0.20 20.35
C ASP A 256 -0.79 0.40 21.30
N THR A 257 -1.06 0.24 22.60
CA THR A 257 -0.07 0.46 23.66
C THR A 257 1.05 -0.58 23.67
N GLU A 258 0.86 -1.74 23.04
CA GLU A 258 1.89 -2.78 22.94
C GLU A 258 2.86 -2.51 21.79
N LYS A 259 2.34 -1.94 20.68
CA LYS A 259 3.11 -1.68 19.45
C LYS A 259 3.64 -0.25 19.32
N GLY A 260 3.08 0.69 20.09
CA GLY A 260 3.31 2.12 19.85
C GLY A 260 2.81 2.56 18.47
N SER A 261 1.83 1.85 17.90
CA SER A 261 1.28 2.07 16.55
C SER A 261 -0.10 2.71 16.58
N SER A 262 -0.47 3.31 15.44
CA SER A 262 -1.78 3.88 15.19
C SER A 262 -2.70 2.82 14.54
N ASP A 263 -3.89 2.59 15.08
CA ASP A 263 -4.89 1.69 14.47
C ASP A 263 -5.91 2.46 13.61
N LEU A 264 -6.72 1.74 12.83
CA LEU A 264 -7.66 2.33 11.87
C LEU A 264 -8.78 3.16 12.52
N VAL A 265 -9.09 4.26 11.84
CA VAL A 265 -10.31 5.05 12.01
C VAL A 265 -10.95 5.36 10.66
N ALA A 266 -12.26 5.58 10.66
CA ALA A 266 -12.99 6.01 9.48
C ALA A 266 -13.96 7.16 9.82
N LEU A 267 -13.92 8.24 9.06
CA LEU A 267 -14.90 9.31 9.11
C LEU A 267 -16.01 9.01 8.11
N LEU A 268 -17.22 8.77 8.60
CA LEU A 268 -18.40 8.50 7.77
C LEU A 268 -19.51 9.49 8.12
N ASN A 269 -19.91 10.33 7.16
CA ASN A 269 -20.99 11.32 7.28
C ASN A 269 -20.92 12.13 8.59
N GLY A 270 -19.73 12.62 8.92
CA GLY A 270 -19.46 13.46 10.08
C GLY A 270 -19.42 12.73 11.43
N THR A 271 -19.33 11.40 11.42
CA THR A 271 -19.02 10.59 12.60
C THR A 271 -17.70 9.85 12.39
N LEU A 272 -16.76 10.04 13.31
CA LEU A 272 -15.49 9.32 13.33
C LEU A 272 -15.66 8.02 14.12
N TYR A 273 -15.26 6.90 13.52
CA TYR A 273 -15.32 5.56 14.10
C TYR A 273 -13.92 5.00 14.29
N THR A 274 -13.70 4.30 15.41
CA THR A 274 -12.53 3.44 15.60
C THR A 274 -12.82 2.03 15.12
N ILE A 275 -11.80 1.39 14.54
CA ILE A 275 -11.88 0.06 13.96
C ILE A 275 -10.75 -0.81 14.51
N LYS A 276 -11.08 -1.89 15.21
CA LYS A 276 -10.10 -2.87 15.74
C LYS A 276 -10.74 -4.23 15.98
N GLY A 277 -10.27 -5.27 15.28
CA GLY A 277 -10.77 -6.63 15.46
C GLY A 277 -12.26 -6.68 15.15
N THR A 278 -13.10 -7.03 16.14
CA THR A 278 -14.57 -6.96 15.97
C THR A 278 -15.19 -5.59 16.29
N GLY A 279 -14.40 -4.65 16.83
CA GLY A 279 -14.87 -3.35 17.30
C GLY A 279 -15.03 -2.33 16.17
N PHE A 280 -16.21 -1.73 16.09
CA PHE A 280 -16.52 -0.59 15.23
C PHE A 280 -17.33 0.42 16.05
N LYS A 281 -16.71 1.50 16.52
CA LYS A 281 -17.32 2.39 17.54
C LYS A 281 -17.19 3.86 17.18
N ALA A 282 -18.30 4.59 17.23
CA ALA A 282 -18.29 6.04 17.11
C ALA A 282 -17.54 6.64 18.31
N VAL A 283 -16.57 7.52 18.03
CA VAL A 283 -15.79 8.24 19.04
C VAL A 283 -16.04 9.75 18.99
N GLU A 284 -16.35 10.30 17.82
CA GLU A 284 -16.63 11.71 17.65
C GLU A 284 -17.75 11.93 16.63
N THR A 285 -18.64 12.89 16.88
CA THR A 285 -19.73 13.30 15.96
C THR A 285 -19.59 14.77 15.56
N ASP A 286 -20.36 15.23 14.58
CA ASP A 286 -20.28 16.61 14.05
C ASP A 286 -18.88 16.94 13.52
N VAL A 287 -18.19 15.93 12.98
CA VAL A 287 -16.86 16.04 12.41
C VAL A 287 -16.97 16.53 10.97
N ALA A 288 -16.23 17.59 10.65
CA ALA A 288 -16.10 18.10 9.29
C ALA A 288 -14.94 17.44 8.55
N ASP A 289 -13.86 17.15 9.27
CA ASP A 289 -12.58 16.71 8.71
C ASP A 289 -11.74 16.06 9.84
N TYR A 290 -10.92 15.06 9.49
CA TYR A 290 -10.04 14.33 10.39
C TYR A 290 -8.64 14.13 9.79
N GLU A 291 -7.61 14.37 10.59
CA GLU A 291 -6.24 14.13 10.14
C GLU A 291 -5.38 13.53 11.26
N HIS A 292 -4.62 12.49 10.90
CA HIS A 292 -3.55 11.96 11.74
C HIS A 292 -2.23 12.62 11.39
N TYR A 293 -1.69 13.40 12.31
CA TYR A 293 -0.47 14.15 12.14
C TYR A 293 0.64 13.61 13.04
N TYR A 294 1.85 13.46 12.51
CA TYR A 294 3.03 13.15 13.30
C TYR A 294 4.21 14.03 12.91
N GLU A 295 5.02 14.42 13.89
CA GLU A 295 6.23 15.21 13.66
C GLU A 295 7.37 14.71 14.52
N ARG A 296 8.56 14.66 13.92
CA ARG A 296 9.78 14.26 14.62
C ARG A 296 10.21 15.34 15.59
N THR A 297 10.50 14.96 16.83
CA THR A 297 11.05 15.83 17.86
C THR A 297 12.57 15.96 17.74
N TYR A 298 13.15 16.93 18.46
CA TYR A 298 14.60 17.14 18.45
C TYR A 298 15.38 15.92 18.97
N ASN A 299 14.78 15.17 19.89
CA ASN A 299 15.37 13.96 20.47
C ASN A 299 15.18 12.72 19.60
N LYS A 300 14.66 12.88 18.37
CA LYS A 300 14.33 11.81 17.41
C LYS A 300 13.11 10.97 17.78
N ASP A 301 12.35 11.34 18.80
CA ASP A 301 11.02 10.79 19.07
C ASP A 301 9.98 11.36 18.08
N TYR A 302 8.73 10.90 18.17
CA TYR A 302 7.61 11.43 17.40
C TYR A 302 6.51 11.97 18.32
N ASN A 303 5.99 13.13 17.98
CA ASN A 303 4.76 13.66 18.56
C ASN A 303 3.60 13.34 17.61
N TYR A 304 2.61 12.62 18.12
CA TYR A 304 1.41 12.22 17.39
C TYR A 304 0.22 13.09 17.80
N ALA A 305 -0.55 13.53 16.81
CA ALA A 305 -1.71 14.38 16.96
C ALA A 305 -2.84 13.89 16.06
N ASP A 306 -3.91 13.45 16.68
CA ASP A 306 -5.19 13.16 16.03
C ASP A 306 -6.05 14.41 16.08
N MET A 307 -6.26 15.01 14.91
CA MET A 307 -6.90 16.30 14.75
C MET A 307 -8.32 16.11 14.24
N VAL A 308 -9.30 16.61 14.99
CA VAL A 308 -10.72 16.56 14.63
C VAL A 308 -11.24 17.98 14.46
N LEU A 309 -11.60 18.35 13.24
CA LEU A 309 -12.32 19.60 12.97
C LEU A 309 -13.81 19.34 13.10
N LYS A 310 -14.50 20.13 13.92
CA LYS A 310 -15.97 20.15 13.99
C LYS A 310 -16.56 21.10 12.95
N ASN A 311 -17.79 20.85 12.49
CA ASN A 311 -18.49 21.73 11.53
C ASN A 311 -18.62 23.18 12.02
N ASN A 312 -18.69 23.39 13.34
CA ASN A 312 -18.69 24.75 13.93
C ASN A 312 -17.32 25.47 13.91
N GLY A 313 -16.27 24.83 13.40
CA GLY A 313 -14.89 25.32 13.33
C GLY A 313 -14.08 25.14 14.62
N THR A 314 -14.52 24.26 15.52
CA THR A 314 -13.73 23.87 16.71
C THR A 314 -12.73 22.81 16.32
N LEU A 315 -11.47 23.01 16.70
CA LEU A 315 -10.40 22.02 16.54
C LEU A 315 -10.20 21.26 17.86
N LEU A 316 -10.24 19.93 17.80
CA LEU A 316 -9.76 19.06 18.86
C LEU A 316 -8.43 18.44 18.42
N VAL A 317 -7.46 18.36 19.33
CA VAL A 317 -6.19 17.67 19.14
C VAL A 317 -6.05 16.68 20.27
N ASN A 318 -6.01 15.38 19.96
CA ASN A 318 -6.01 14.30 20.96
C ASN A 318 -7.14 14.47 21.99
N GLY A 319 -8.35 14.78 21.51
CA GLY A 319 -9.54 15.04 22.34
C GLY A 319 -9.55 16.40 23.07
N GLU A 320 -8.44 17.12 23.12
CA GLU A 320 -8.36 18.43 23.78
C GLU A 320 -8.73 19.57 22.83
N LYS A 321 -9.59 20.48 23.31
CA LYS A 321 -10.04 21.61 22.51
C LYS A 321 -8.98 22.70 22.41
N ILE A 322 -8.63 23.08 21.19
CA ILE A 322 -7.84 24.29 20.91
C ILE A 322 -8.76 25.51 20.94
N THR A 323 -8.50 26.45 21.84
CA THR A 323 -9.35 27.62 22.08
C THR A 323 -8.90 28.88 21.36
N ASP A 324 -7.64 28.92 20.92
CA ASP A 324 -6.99 30.15 20.45
C ASP A 324 -7.38 30.51 19.01
N ILE A 325 -7.97 29.57 18.27
CA ILE A 325 -8.37 29.74 16.87
C ILE A 325 -9.73 29.11 16.58
N LYS A 326 -10.41 29.65 15.56
CA LYS A 326 -11.52 28.97 14.89
C LYS A 326 -11.08 28.56 13.50
N VAL A 327 -11.15 27.27 13.22
CA VAL A 327 -10.64 26.66 12.00
C VAL A 327 -11.74 26.59 10.96
N LYS A 328 -11.37 26.86 9.71
CA LYS A 328 -12.18 26.71 8.51
C LYS A 328 -11.86 25.40 7.79
N ALA A 329 -10.58 25.05 7.67
CA ALA A 329 -10.09 23.83 7.02
C ALA A 329 -8.74 23.39 7.61
N MET A 330 -8.40 22.12 7.48
CA MET A 330 -7.12 21.54 7.90
C MET A 330 -6.38 20.95 6.70
N ARG A 331 -5.06 20.87 6.77
CA ARG A 331 -4.22 20.02 5.90
C ARG A 331 -2.80 19.87 6.43
N SER A 332 -2.28 18.65 6.51
CA SER A 332 -0.87 18.32 6.82
C SER A 332 -0.32 19.03 8.07
N GLY A 333 -1.10 19.09 9.15
CA GLY A 333 -0.73 19.79 10.39
C GLY A 333 -0.77 21.33 10.31
N TYR A 334 -1.42 21.89 9.29
CA TYR A 334 -1.73 23.31 9.14
C TYR A 334 -3.24 23.55 9.16
N PHE A 335 -3.62 24.76 9.59
CA PHE A 335 -5.02 25.14 9.77
C PHE A 335 -5.28 26.49 9.11
N LEU A 336 -6.30 26.55 8.25
CA LEU A 336 -6.82 27.83 7.76
C LEU A 336 -7.83 28.35 8.77
N GLY A 337 -7.53 29.48 9.41
CA GLY A 337 -8.43 30.14 10.34
C GLY A 337 -9.61 30.81 9.64
N LYS A 338 -10.73 30.97 10.35
CA LYS A 338 -11.88 31.76 9.88
C LYS A 338 -11.56 33.25 9.69
N ASP A 339 -10.45 33.72 10.27
CA ASP A 339 -9.89 35.06 10.08
C ASP A 339 -9.05 35.19 8.79
N GLY A 340 -8.86 34.10 8.05
CA GLY A 340 -8.04 34.01 6.84
C GLY A 340 -6.56 33.72 7.10
N SER A 341 -6.11 33.71 8.36
CA SER A 341 -4.72 33.39 8.70
C SER A 341 -4.45 31.89 8.60
N ILE A 342 -3.21 31.51 8.30
CA ILE A 342 -2.75 30.12 8.32
C ILE A 342 -1.98 29.88 9.61
N TYR A 343 -2.31 28.80 10.31
CA TYR A 343 -1.69 28.35 11.55
C TYR A 343 -1.04 26.98 11.36
N THR A 344 -0.16 26.60 12.28
CA THR A 344 0.39 25.24 12.37
C THR A 344 0.35 24.76 13.81
N LEU A 345 0.35 23.43 13.99
CA LEU A 345 0.43 22.79 15.28
C LEU A 345 1.87 22.87 15.83
N VAL A 346 2.00 23.21 17.11
CA VAL A 346 3.27 23.29 17.84
C VAL A 346 3.15 22.56 19.17
N SER A 347 4.10 21.67 19.45
CA SER A 347 4.15 20.94 20.72
C SER A 347 4.47 21.87 21.89
N LYS A 348 3.78 21.68 23.02
CA LYS A 348 3.93 22.46 24.24
C LYS A 348 3.75 21.56 25.47
N GLY A 349 4.87 21.17 26.09
CA GLY A 349 4.85 20.20 27.19
C GLY A 349 4.31 18.84 26.70
N ASN A 350 3.32 18.29 27.40
CA ASN A 350 2.65 17.04 27.02
C ASN A 350 1.46 17.23 26.05
N GLY A 351 1.24 18.44 25.54
CA GLY A 351 0.11 18.77 24.66
C GLY A 351 0.51 19.63 23.47
N PHE A 352 -0.47 20.24 22.83
CA PHE A 352 -0.27 21.06 21.63
C PHE A 352 -0.89 22.45 21.77
N THR A 353 -0.32 23.39 21.03
CA THR A 353 -0.86 24.73 20.81
C THR A 353 -0.72 25.08 19.32
N THR A 354 -1.19 26.25 18.91
CA THR A 354 -1.10 26.70 17.52
C THR A 354 -0.25 27.95 17.41
N ALA A 355 0.52 28.06 16.32
CA ALA A 355 1.26 29.26 15.98
C ALA A 355 0.81 29.79 14.61
N ALA A 356 0.66 31.11 14.48
CA ALA A 356 0.39 31.73 13.19
C ALA A 356 1.62 31.61 12.28
N VAL A 357 1.40 31.20 11.04
CA VAL A 357 2.42 31.03 10.00
C VAL A 357 2.29 32.14 8.95
N ALA A 358 1.06 32.45 8.52
CA ALA A 358 0.79 33.52 7.58
C ALA A 358 -0.47 34.28 8.00
N THR A 359 -0.35 35.57 8.32
CA THR A 359 -1.49 36.43 8.68
C THR A 359 -2.01 37.26 7.50
N ASP A 360 -1.29 37.20 6.38
CA ASP A 360 -1.57 37.90 5.14
C ASP A 360 -2.25 37.00 4.10
N SER A 361 -2.86 35.87 4.47
CA SER A 361 -3.49 34.95 3.52
C SER A 361 -4.92 35.36 3.15
N LYS A 362 -5.30 35.12 1.88
CA LYS A 362 -6.68 35.10 1.37
C LYS A 362 -7.29 33.69 1.37
N GLY A 363 -6.45 32.65 1.46
CA GLY A 363 -6.84 31.26 1.36
C GLY A 363 -5.74 30.41 0.73
N TRP A 364 -5.86 29.10 0.91
CA TRP A 364 -5.03 28.12 0.23
C TRP A 364 -5.33 28.07 -1.27
N ILE A 365 -4.37 27.56 -2.03
CA ILE A 365 -4.63 27.04 -3.36
C ILE A 365 -4.90 25.54 -3.18
N ASP A 366 -6.09 25.12 -3.57
CA ASP A 366 -6.55 23.73 -3.38
C ASP A 366 -5.63 22.76 -4.13
N SER A 367 -5.31 21.64 -3.48
CA SER A 367 -4.36 20.61 -3.95
C SER A 367 -2.94 21.08 -4.27
N CYS A 368 -2.59 22.32 -3.94
CA CYS A 368 -1.29 22.93 -4.21
C CYS A 368 -0.55 23.20 -2.90
N GLU A 369 -0.35 22.19 -2.07
CA GLU A 369 0.43 22.32 -0.84
C GLU A 369 1.92 22.61 -1.16
N PRO A 370 2.60 23.49 -0.40
CA PRO A 370 2.14 24.32 0.71
C PRO A 370 1.89 25.79 0.28
N PHE A 371 1.23 26.00 -0.86
CA PHE A 371 1.01 27.33 -1.44
C PHE A 371 -0.32 27.97 -1.00
N TYR A 372 -0.33 29.29 -0.95
CA TYR A 372 -1.48 30.13 -0.63
C TYR A 372 -1.41 31.48 -1.38
N ILE A 373 -2.54 32.17 -1.46
CA ILE A 373 -2.63 33.50 -2.06
C ILE A 373 -2.59 34.53 -0.94
N SER A 374 -1.67 35.49 -0.98
CA SER A 374 -1.63 36.59 -0.02
C SER A 374 -2.62 37.71 -0.34
N LYS A 375 -2.87 38.60 0.63
CA LYS A 375 -3.83 39.72 0.55
C LYS A 375 -3.49 40.70 -0.56
N ASP A 376 -2.22 40.81 -0.93
CA ASP A 376 -1.71 41.59 -2.06
C ASP A 376 -1.78 40.83 -3.41
N GLY A 377 -2.32 39.61 -3.43
CA GLY A 377 -2.51 38.80 -4.63
C GLY A 377 -1.31 37.98 -5.05
N ASN A 378 -0.21 37.93 -4.28
CA ASN A 378 0.94 37.09 -4.64
C ASN A 378 0.76 35.64 -4.18
N ILE A 379 1.30 34.69 -4.94
CA ILE A 379 1.42 33.31 -4.48
C ILE A 379 2.62 33.20 -3.56
N LYS A 380 2.39 32.73 -2.35
CA LYS A 380 3.41 32.48 -1.34
C LYS A 380 3.35 31.02 -0.92
N TYR A 381 4.44 30.54 -0.32
CA TYR A 381 4.48 29.24 0.32
C TYR A 381 4.71 29.40 1.81
N TYR A 382 4.21 28.46 2.59
CA TYR A 382 4.50 28.35 4.02
C TYR A 382 5.31 27.09 4.30
N SER A 383 6.09 27.13 5.36
CA SER A 383 6.82 25.97 5.85
C SER A 383 7.15 26.15 7.32
N LYS A 384 7.65 25.09 7.93
CA LYS A 384 8.16 25.10 9.29
C LYS A 384 9.45 24.32 9.39
N ARG A 385 10.31 24.73 10.32
CA ARG A 385 11.55 24.04 10.64
C ARG A 385 11.65 23.83 12.14
N LEU A 386 12.02 22.62 12.52
CA LEU A 386 12.43 22.34 13.88
C LEU A 386 13.78 23.02 14.14
N ILE A 387 13.88 23.79 15.22
CA ILE A 387 15.13 24.44 15.64
C ILE A 387 15.75 23.69 16.84
N SER A 388 17.02 23.98 17.14
CA SER A 388 17.87 23.18 18.03
C SER A 388 17.38 23.01 19.48
N ASP A 389 16.42 23.81 19.91
CA ASP A 389 15.81 23.72 21.25
C ASP A 389 14.46 22.98 21.25
N GLY A 390 14.11 22.31 20.14
CA GLY A 390 12.87 21.54 19.98
C GLY A 390 11.65 22.37 19.63
N ARG A 391 11.77 23.69 19.47
CA ARG A 391 10.66 24.54 18.99
C ARG A 391 10.52 24.48 17.48
N ILE A 392 9.32 24.83 17.01
CA ILE A 392 9.01 24.97 15.59
C ILE A 392 9.13 26.45 15.22
N ASN A 393 9.92 26.74 14.19
CA ASN A 393 9.98 28.04 13.55
C ASN A 393 9.22 27.99 12.21
N ALA A 394 8.10 28.69 12.15
CA ALA A 394 7.31 28.81 10.94
C ALA A 394 7.73 30.04 10.13
N TYR A 395 7.70 29.94 8.81
CA TYR A 395 8.03 31.06 7.92
C TYR A 395 7.26 30.96 6.61
N THR A 396 7.22 32.09 5.90
CA THR A 396 6.65 32.17 4.55
C THR A 396 7.71 32.67 3.57
N GLY A 397 7.66 32.20 2.34
CA GLY A 397 8.46 32.76 1.25
C GLY A 397 7.59 33.17 0.07
N ASN A 398 8.14 34.02 -0.80
CA ASN A 398 7.44 34.52 -1.99
C ASN A 398 7.86 33.72 -3.23
N THR A 399 6.90 33.38 -4.09
CA THR A 399 7.18 32.77 -5.39
C THR A 399 7.49 33.81 -6.47
N ASN A 400 7.11 35.07 -6.23
CA ASN A 400 7.06 36.17 -7.19
C ASN A 400 6.15 35.86 -8.40
N ILE A 401 5.08 35.10 -8.16
CA ILE A 401 3.98 34.88 -9.10
C ILE A 401 2.77 35.65 -8.54
N GLY A 402 2.10 36.40 -9.42
CA GLY A 402 0.89 37.15 -9.08
C GLY A 402 -0.33 36.24 -8.87
N GLU A 403 -1.50 36.86 -8.86
CA GLU A 403 -2.74 36.15 -8.50
C GLU A 403 -3.08 35.12 -9.60
N PRO A 404 -3.35 33.86 -9.23
CA PRO A 404 -3.66 32.84 -10.22
C PRO A 404 -5.04 33.08 -10.83
N VAL A 405 -5.14 32.90 -12.14
CA VAL A 405 -6.42 32.74 -12.87
C VAL A 405 -6.93 31.31 -12.73
N SER A 406 -6.00 30.35 -12.71
CA SER A 406 -6.28 28.93 -12.48
C SER A 406 -5.04 28.29 -11.86
N ALA A 407 -5.25 27.32 -10.98
CA ALA A 407 -4.18 26.48 -10.46
C ALA A 407 -4.72 25.10 -10.06
N PHE A 408 -3.87 24.08 -10.15
CA PHE A 408 -4.18 22.75 -9.61
C PHE A 408 -2.90 21.99 -9.27
N GLY A 409 -3.02 21.07 -8.33
CA GLY A 409 -1.96 20.13 -7.96
C GLY A 409 -1.92 18.92 -8.86
N LEU A 410 -0.71 18.44 -9.16
CA LEU A 410 -0.46 17.18 -9.83
C LEU A 410 0.75 16.50 -9.15
N GLY A 411 0.45 15.61 -8.19
CA GLY A 411 1.44 15.06 -7.27
C GLY A 411 2.04 16.15 -6.38
N SER A 412 3.37 16.25 -6.35
CA SER A 412 4.10 17.25 -5.56
C SER A 412 4.27 18.61 -6.28
N SER A 413 3.77 18.74 -7.50
CA SER A 413 3.85 19.96 -8.31
C SER A 413 2.50 20.67 -8.35
N CYS A 414 2.53 21.99 -8.42
CA CYS A 414 1.36 22.84 -8.65
C CYS A 414 1.54 23.58 -9.97
N PHE A 415 0.57 23.45 -10.87
CA PHE A 415 0.53 24.19 -12.13
C PHE A 415 -0.29 25.44 -11.94
N VAL A 416 0.29 26.59 -12.28
CA VAL A 416 -0.27 27.91 -11.98
C VAL A 416 -0.30 28.76 -13.23
N LEU A 417 -1.49 29.17 -13.65
CA LEU A 417 -1.69 30.18 -14.67
C LEU A 417 -1.91 31.53 -14.02
N ASP A 418 -0.97 32.46 -14.20
CA ASP A 418 -1.08 33.81 -13.66
C ASP A 418 -2.03 34.72 -14.47
N SER A 419 -2.35 35.90 -13.92
CA SER A 419 -3.23 36.89 -14.54
C SER A 419 -2.76 37.48 -15.86
N ILE A 420 -1.47 37.35 -16.22
CA ILE A 420 -0.92 37.87 -17.48
C ILE A 420 -0.79 36.79 -18.56
N GLY A 421 -1.12 35.53 -18.23
CA GLY A 421 -1.13 34.39 -19.15
C GLY A 421 0.19 33.62 -19.16
N THR A 422 0.97 33.67 -18.08
CA THR A 422 2.17 32.84 -17.90
C THR A 422 1.81 31.59 -17.12
N LEU A 423 2.16 30.43 -17.64
CA LEU A 423 2.02 29.15 -16.95
C LEU A 423 3.34 28.78 -16.26
N TYR A 424 3.25 28.47 -14.97
CA TYR A 424 4.35 27.99 -14.14
C TYR A 424 4.06 26.59 -13.61
N GLU A 425 5.11 25.81 -13.41
CA GLU A 425 5.13 24.66 -12.51
C GLU A 425 5.93 25.06 -11.26
N ILE A 426 5.32 24.96 -10.09
CA ILE A 426 5.96 25.26 -8.81
C ILE A 426 5.87 24.05 -7.88
N SER A 427 6.90 23.84 -7.07
CA SER A 427 6.88 22.82 -6.02
C SER A 427 7.74 23.24 -4.84
N TYR A 428 7.48 22.66 -3.67
CA TYR A 428 8.25 22.96 -2.46
C TYR A 428 8.49 21.69 -1.65
N SER A 429 9.76 21.41 -1.34
CA SER A 429 10.14 20.34 -0.40
C SER A 429 11.04 20.91 0.70
N SER A 430 12.25 21.33 0.33
CA SER A 430 13.22 22.04 1.19
C SER A 430 13.57 23.43 0.64
N SER A 431 13.38 23.60 -0.66
CA SER A 431 13.51 24.83 -1.42
C SER A 431 12.36 24.95 -2.42
N LEU A 432 12.11 26.18 -2.88
CA LEU A 432 11.13 26.44 -3.93
C LEU A 432 11.74 26.04 -5.28
N SER A 433 11.07 25.15 -6.00
CA SER A 433 11.24 24.99 -7.45
C SER A 433 10.21 25.86 -8.17
N LYS A 434 10.65 26.53 -9.23
CA LYS A 434 9.78 27.34 -10.10
C LYS A 434 10.28 27.26 -11.53
N GLU A 435 9.51 26.60 -12.38
CA GLU A 435 9.74 26.52 -13.83
C GLU A 435 8.67 27.36 -14.54
N LYS A 436 9.09 28.22 -15.47
CA LYS A 436 8.17 28.85 -16.42
C LYS A 436 7.98 27.91 -17.59
N ILE A 437 6.75 27.46 -17.82
CA ILE A 437 6.41 26.48 -18.86
C ILE A 437 6.12 27.18 -20.19
N ALA A 438 5.25 28.18 -20.18
CA ALA A 438 4.81 28.87 -21.39
C ALA A 438 4.26 30.27 -21.10
N ASP A 439 4.32 31.14 -22.12
CA ASP A 439 3.60 32.42 -22.17
C ASP A 439 2.34 32.30 -23.02
N SER A 440 1.49 33.33 -22.90
CA SER A 440 0.25 33.46 -23.67
C SER A 440 -0.70 32.27 -23.50
N VAL A 441 -0.75 31.68 -22.31
CA VAL A 441 -1.68 30.62 -21.93
C VAL A 441 -3.01 31.22 -21.50
N VAL A 442 -4.12 30.58 -21.88
CA VAL A 442 -5.49 31.00 -21.52
C VAL A 442 -6.20 30.00 -20.60
N SER A 443 -5.73 28.76 -20.56
CA SER A 443 -6.28 27.72 -19.70
C SER A 443 -5.23 26.64 -19.42
N VAL A 444 -5.35 26.00 -18.27
CA VAL A 444 -4.56 24.85 -17.84
C VAL A 444 -5.45 23.95 -16.99
N GLN A 445 -5.35 22.63 -17.18
CA GLN A 445 -6.07 21.61 -16.40
C GLN A 445 -5.30 20.28 -16.43
N PRO A 446 -5.59 19.33 -15.51
CA PRO A 446 -5.01 17.99 -15.57
C PRO A 446 -5.54 17.23 -16.80
N SER A 447 -4.75 16.29 -17.32
CA SER A 447 -5.25 15.28 -18.27
C SER A 447 -6.27 14.36 -17.60
N ASP A 448 -7.09 13.69 -18.41
CA ASP A 448 -8.17 12.81 -17.92
C ASP A 448 -7.66 11.67 -17.01
N ASP A 449 -6.44 11.20 -17.25
CA ASP A 449 -5.73 10.18 -16.46
C ASP A 449 -4.89 10.77 -15.31
N GLY A 450 -4.88 12.10 -15.13
CA GLY A 450 -4.09 12.80 -14.13
C GLY A 450 -2.57 12.74 -14.33
N SER A 451 -2.07 12.28 -15.49
CA SER A 451 -0.64 12.06 -15.74
C SER A 451 0.14 13.33 -16.14
N CYS A 452 -0.54 14.34 -16.71
CA CYS A 452 0.10 15.56 -17.18
C CYS A 452 -0.78 16.80 -17.06
N ALA A 453 -0.17 17.98 -17.15
CA ALA A 453 -0.89 19.24 -17.32
C ALA A 453 -1.08 19.52 -18.81
N VAL A 454 -2.30 19.86 -19.21
CA VAL A 454 -2.60 20.27 -20.59
C VAL A 454 -3.07 21.71 -20.58
N TYR A 455 -2.52 22.50 -21.50
CA TYR A 455 -2.74 23.93 -21.53
C TYR A 455 -2.96 24.44 -22.94
N THR A 456 -3.82 25.45 -23.07
CA THR A 456 -4.15 26.09 -24.35
C THR A 456 -3.55 27.49 -24.40
N LYS A 457 -2.90 27.82 -25.50
CA LYS A 457 -2.37 29.17 -25.77
C LYS A 457 -3.42 30.07 -26.45
N LYS A 458 -3.20 31.38 -26.41
CA LYS A 458 -4.07 32.40 -27.04
C LYS A 458 -4.25 32.21 -28.55
N ASP A 459 -3.28 31.57 -29.21
CA ASP A 459 -3.34 31.24 -30.65
C ASP A 459 -4.16 29.96 -30.94
N GLY A 460 -4.68 29.30 -29.91
CA GLY A 460 -5.45 28.06 -30.02
C GLY A 460 -4.62 26.78 -29.90
N THR A 461 -3.29 26.87 -29.81
CA THR A 461 -2.42 25.69 -29.71
C THR A 461 -2.60 25.00 -28.35
N VAL A 462 -2.81 23.68 -28.34
CA VAL A 462 -2.78 22.87 -27.12
C VAL A 462 -1.45 22.14 -26.97
N ALA A 463 -0.87 22.19 -25.78
CA ALA A 463 0.36 21.49 -25.42
C ALA A 463 0.22 20.79 -24.07
N GLN A 464 1.13 19.86 -23.79
CA GLN A 464 1.14 19.05 -22.57
C GLN A 464 2.51 19.15 -21.89
N LYS A 465 2.51 19.13 -20.56
CA LYS A 465 3.71 19.05 -19.72
C LYS A 465 3.53 17.87 -18.77
N GLN A 466 4.32 16.83 -18.97
CA GLN A 466 4.42 15.72 -18.02
C GLN A 466 5.01 16.22 -16.70
N ARG A 467 4.59 15.58 -15.60
CA ARG A 467 5.21 15.78 -14.30
C ARG A 467 6.68 15.37 -14.32
N SER A 468 7.52 16.12 -13.63
CA SER A 468 8.90 15.73 -13.35
C SER A 468 8.95 14.41 -12.54
N GLY A 469 9.59 13.36 -13.09
CA GLY A 469 9.77 12.07 -12.42
C GLY A 469 8.69 11.01 -12.67
N TYR A 470 7.76 11.27 -13.60
CA TYR A 470 6.77 10.28 -14.05
C TYR A 470 7.21 9.72 -15.41
N SER A 471 7.74 8.50 -15.42
CA SER A 471 7.87 7.69 -16.63
C SER A 471 6.67 6.74 -16.68
N ASN A 472 5.80 6.89 -17.68
CA ASN A 472 4.92 5.78 -18.06
C ASN A 472 5.82 4.68 -18.63
N THR A 473 6.19 3.74 -17.78
CA THR A 473 6.46 2.35 -18.12
C THR A 473 5.25 1.63 -17.50
N ASP A 474 4.28 1.06 -18.20
CA ASP A 474 4.31 0.31 -19.45
C ASP A 474 2.88 0.15 -20.01
N GLU A 475 2.76 -0.47 -21.19
CA GLU A 475 1.50 -0.94 -21.78
C GLU A 475 0.94 -2.20 -21.04
N GLY A 476 0.85 -2.14 -19.71
CA GLY A 476 0.03 -3.08 -18.95
C GLY A 476 -1.44 -2.96 -19.39
N ALA A 477 -2.17 -4.07 -19.46
CA ALA A 477 -3.58 -4.02 -19.83
C ALA A 477 -4.34 -3.13 -18.84
N ASN A 478 -4.96 -2.06 -19.34
CA ASN A 478 -5.83 -1.20 -18.56
C ASN A 478 -7.14 -1.98 -18.30
N VAL A 479 -7.09 -3.02 -17.44
CA VAL A 479 -8.21 -3.92 -17.12
C VAL A 479 -9.33 -3.19 -16.35
N GLY A 480 -9.12 -1.92 -15.99
CA GLY A 480 -10.12 -1.10 -15.31
C GLY A 480 -10.40 -1.58 -13.89
N LEU A 481 -9.38 -2.14 -13.24
CA LEU A 481 -9.45 -2.62 -11.86
C LEU A 481 -8.97 -1.54 -10.90
N ASN A 482 -9.62 -1.46 -9.74
CA ASN A 482 -9.03 -0.82 -8.57
C ASN A 482 -8.35 -1.92 -7.74
N VAL A 483 -7.02 -1.88 -7.71
CA VAL A 483 -6.17 -2.81 -6.97
C VAL A 483 -5.76 -2.14 -5.66
N GLY A 484 -5.85 -2.87 -4.56
CA GLY A 484 -5.23 -2.44 -3.32
C GLY A 484 -4.72 -3.62 -2.51
N THR A 485 -3.94 -3.30 -1.49
CA THR A 485 -3.22 -4.29 -0.68
C THR A 485 -3.60 -4.13 0.78
N PHE A 486 -3.88 -5.24 1.45
CA PHE A 486 -4.05 -5.29 2.88
C PHE A 486 -2.74 -5.69 3.57
N TYR A 487 -2.54 -5.13 4.76
CA TYR A 487 -1.41 -5.42 5.63
C TYR A 487 -1.95 -5.80 7.02
N ILE A 488 -1.58 -6.97 7.53
CA ILE A 488 -1.97 -7.43 8.86
C ILE A 488 -0.73 -7.82 9.65
N HIS A 489 -0.34 -6.99 10.61
CA HIS A 489 0.79 -7.23 11.50
C HIS A 489 0.51 -8.33 12.53
N GLU A 490 1.51 -9.20 12.75
CA GLU A 490 1.52 -10.34 13.71
C GLU A 490 0.54 -11.47 13.37
N TYR A 491 0.30 -11.70 12.08
CA TYR A 491 -0.65 -12.70 11.59
C TYR A 491 0.00 -14.04 11.19
N GLN A 492 1.04 -14.44 11.92
CA GLN A 492 1.97 -15.52 11.54
C GLN A 492 1.43 -16.96 11.65
N SER A 493 0.42 -17.20 12.48
CA SER A 493 -0.01 -18.55 12.89
C SER A 493 -0.59 -19.43 11.78
N ARG A 494 -0.63 -18.96 10.53
CA ARG A 494 -1.30 -19.59 9.37
C ARG A 494 -0.36 -19.91 8.20
N GLY A 495 0.91 -20.18 8.50
CA GLY A 495 1.92 -20.49 7.48
C GLY A 495 2.54 -19.26 6.83
N ILE A 496 2.44 -18.10 7.49
CA ILE A 496 3.09 -16.86 7.07
C ILE A 496 4.41 -16.78 7.85
N SER A 497 5.52 -16.88 7.14
CA SER A 497 6.87 -16.82 7.71
C SER A 497 7.27 -15.38 8.10
N GLU A 498 6.66 -14.39 7.48
CA GLU A 498 6.90 -12.96 7.72
C GLU A 498 6.08 -12.45 8.91
N ASN A 499 6.51 -11.34 9.52
CA ASN A 499 5.75 -10.71 10.61
C ASN A 499 4.38 -10.20 10.15
N ASP A 500 4.25 -9.89 8.87
CA ASP A 500 3.10 -9.21 8.30
C ASP A 500 2.48 -10.07 7.20
N ALA A 501 1.16 -10.24 7.25
CA ALA A 501 0.43 -10.78 6.12
C ALA A 501 0.17 -9.66 5.10
N VAL A 502 0.60 -9.87 3.86
CA VAL A 502 0.40 -8.95 2.74
C VAL A 502 -0.34 -9.68 1.63
N PHE A 503 -1.47 -9.13 1.19
CA PHE A 503 -2.28 -9.72 0.13
C PHE A 503 -3.17 -8.68 -0.55
N ASP A 504 -3.44 -8.91 -1.82
CA ASP A 504 -4.18 -7.98 -2.66
C ASP A 504 -5.69 -8.26 -2.69
N TYR A 505 -6.44 -7.21 -3.01
CA TYR A 505 -7.84 -7.27 -3.39
C TYR A 505 -8.06 -6.50 -4.69
N TYR A 506 -9.09 -6.90 -5.41
CA TYR A 506 -9.42 -6.40 -6.73
C TYR A 506 -10.89 -5.98 -6.76
N ILE A 507 -11.17 -4.73 -7.12
CA ILE A 507 -12.54 -4.25 -7.38
C ILE A 507 -12.67 -4.05 -8.89
N ASP A 508 -13.56 -4.82 -9.51
CA ASP A 508 -13.85 -4.71 -10.94
C ASP A 508 -14.72 -3.49 -11.28
N LYS A 509 -14.90 -3.22 -12.58
CA LYS A 509 -15.72 -2.11 -13.08
C LYS A 509 -17.20 -2.26 -12.73
N GLU A 510 -17.67 -3.48 -12.45
CA GLU A 510 -19.00 -3.79 -11.91
C GLU A 510 -19.09 -3.60 -10.39
N ARG A 511 -18.01 -3.11 -9.75
CA ARG A 511 -17.91 -2.89 -8.30
C ARG A 511 -18.01 -4.18 -7.49
N THR A 512 -17.59 -5.30 -8.06
CA THR A 512 -17.43 -6.56 -7.32
C THR A 512 -16.00 -6.67 -6.83
N MET A 513 -15.85 -6.74 -5.52
CA MET A 513 -14.57 -6.96 -4.86
C MET A 513 -14.30 -8.46 -4.75
N ARG A 514 -13.07 -8.89 -5.04
CA ARG A 514 -12.57 -10.24 -4.77
C ARG A 514 -11.16 -10.18 -4.21
N LEU A 515 -10.83 -11.15 -3.35
CA LEU A 515 -9.48 -11.36 -2.83
C LEU A 515 -9.21 -12.85 -2.68
N LEU A 516 -7.93 -13.23 -2.79
CA LEU A 516 -7.43 -14.57 -2.50
C LEU A 516 -6.40 -14.45 -1.37
N PHE A 517 -6.57 -15.24 -0.32
CA PHE A 517 -5.72 -15.23 0.85
C PHE A 517 -5.51 -16.66 1.37
N LEU A 518 -4.26 -17.11 1.42
CA LEU A 518 -3.86 -18.46 1.85
C LEU A 518 -4.64 -19.61 1.15
N GLY A 519 -4.93 -19.43 -0.14
CA GLY A 519 -5.67 -20.40 -0.96
C GLY A 519 -7.20 -20.33 -0.81
N ASP A 520 -7.72 -19.54 0.11
CA ASP A 520 -9.14 -19.24 0.25
C ASP A 520 -9.47 -17.91 -0.43
N TRP A 521 -10.63 -17.80 -1.07
CA TRP A 521 -11.07 -16.56 -1.70
C TRP A 521 -12.38 -16.08 -1.07
N CYS A 522 -12.66 -14.79 -1.19
CA CYS A 522 -13.99 -14.25 -0.93
C CYS A 522 -14.30 -13.11 -1.90
N GLY A 523 -15.59 -12.77 -2.00
CA GLY A 523 -16.02 -11.62 -2.77
C GLY A 523 -17.28 -10.97 -2.23
N LEU A 524 -17.45 -9.68 -2.55
CA LEU A 524 -18.58 -8.84 -2.15
C LEU A 524 -18.98 -7.93 -3.31
N THR A 525 -20.27 -7.87 -3.62
CA THR A 525 -20.80 -6.98 -4.66
C THR A 525 -21.00 -5.55 -4.15
N ASN A 526 -21.07 -4.60 -5.08
CA ASN A 526 -21.39 -3.20 -4.81
C ASN A 526 -20.44 -2.54 -3.81
N VAL A 527 -19.13 -2.79 -3.96
CA VAL A 527 -18.08 -2.18 -3.14
C VAL A 527 -17.63 -0.87 -3.77
N GLU A 528 -17.64 0.20 -2.98
CA GLU A 528 -17.09 1.50 -3.37
C GLU A 528 -15.57 1.54 -3.15
N SER A 529 -15.12 1.07 -1.99
CA SER A 529 -13.71 1.07 -1.60
C SER A 529 -13.45 0.12 -0.44
N ALA A 530 -12.18 -0.28 -0.26
CA ALA A 530 -11.73 -0.87 0.99
C ALA A 530 -11.57 0.21 2.06
N ILE A 531 -11.81 -0.17 3.32
CA ILE A 531 -11.52 0.65 4.49
C ILE A 531 -10.17 0.25 5.10
N GLY A 532 -9.83 -1.03 5.12
CA GLY A 532 -8.57 -1.49 5.70
C GLY A 532 -8.70 -2.84 6.40
N SER A 533 -7.62 -3.25 7.06
CA SER A 533 -7.48 -4.54 7.73
C SER A 533 -7.08 -4.38 9.19
N THR A 534 -7.51 -5.31 10.04
CA THR A 534 -7.16 -5.33 11.47
C THR A 534 -6.95 -6.75 11.97
N TYR A 535 -6.19 -6.91 13.05
CA TYR A 535 -5.98 -8.18 13.74
C TYR A 535 -6.56 -8.14 15.16
N ASP A 536 -7.30 -9.17 15.56
CA ASP A 536 -7.75 -9.37 16.94
C ASP A 536 -6.92 -10.47 17.61
N LYS A 537 -5.91 -10.08 18.41
CA LYS A 537 -5.07 -10.99 19.18
C LYS A 537 -5.82 -11.93 20.11
N LYS A 538 -6.99 -11.53 20.63
CA LYS A 538 -7.74 -12.34 21.60
C LYS A 538 -8.44 -13.51 20.93
N GLN A 539 -8.93 -13.28 19.73
CA GLN A 539 -9.52 -14.32 18.89
C GLN A 539 -8.48 -15.02 18.05
N ASP A 540 -7.31 -14.40 17.85
CA ASP A 540 -6.33 -14.74 16.82
C ASP A 540 -6.98 -14.65 15.43
N HIS A 541 -7.77 -13.60 15.15
CA HIS A 541 -8.52 -13.47 13.88
C HIS A 541 -8.15 -12.23 13.07
N GLY A 542 -8.09 -12.38 11.75
CA GLY A 542 -7.85 -11.32 10.78
C GLY A 542 -9.15 -10.81 10.16
N TYR A 543 -9.25 -9.49 9.98
CA TYR A 543 -10.46 -8.86 9.45
C TYR A 543 -10.13 -7.85 8.35
N VAL A 544 -10.97 -7.81 7.32
CA VAL A 544 -10.93 -6.79 6.26
C VAL A 544 -12.28 -6.08 6.17
N TYR A 545 -12.25 -4.77 5.90
CA TYR A 545 -13.41 -3.89 5.93
C TYR A 545 -13.62 -3.20 4.59
N PHE A 546 -14.88 -3.06 4.18
CA PHE A 546 -15.27 -2.47 2.90
C PHE A 546 -16.46 -1.52 3.05
N LEU A 547 -16.40 -0.42 2.31
CA LEU A 547 -17.51 0.50 2.11
C LEU A 547 -18.29 0.07 0.86
N ARG A 548 -19.61 -0.04 0.98
CA ARG A 548 -20.50 -0.34 -0.14
C ARG A 548 -21.13 0.93 -0.73
N THR A 549 -21.66 0.81 -1.94
CA THR A 549 -22.29 1.92 -2.70
C THR A 549 -23.50 2.53 -2.01
N ASP A 550 -24.17 1.80 -1.10
CA ASP A 550 -25.26 2.30 -0.27
C ASP A 550 -24.79 3.01 1.02
N GLY A 551 -23.48 3.19 1.19
CA GLY A 551 -22.85 3.74 2.37
C GLY A 551 -22.77 2.78 3.56
N SER A 552 -23.19 1.51 3.41
CA SER A 552 -23.01 0.51 4.47
C SER A 552 -21.56 0.05 4.56
N VAL A 553 -21.14 -0.31 5.77
CA VAL A 553 -19.82 -0.88 6.02
C VAL A 553 -19.97 -2.37 6.33
N TRP A 554 -19.18 -3.17 5.65
CA TRP A 554 -19.13 -4.62 5.80
C TRP A 554 -17.73 -5.06 6.21
N ARG A 555 -17.66 -6.14 6.96
CA ARG A 555 -16.44 -6.81 7.40
C ARG A 555 -16.48 -8.26 6.97
N TYR A 556 -15.33 -8.79 6.54
CA TYR A 556 -15.09 -10.22 6.39
C TYR A 556 -14.12 -10.68 7.47
N ASP A 557 -14.43 -11.81 8.09
CA ASP A 557 -13.53 -12.55 8.97
C ASP A 557 -12.74 -13.55 8.12
N LEU A 558 -11.41 -13.39 8.07
CA LEU A 558 -10.52 -14.21 7.23
C LEU A 558 -10.43 -15.66 7.73
N ASP A 559 -10.78 -15.91 8.98
CA ASP A 559 -10.63 -17.20 9.64
C ASP A 559 -11.92 -17.99 9.67
N ASP A 560 -12.99 -17.35 10.12
CA ASP A 560 -14.32 -17.96 10.18
C ASP A 560 -15.05 -17.87 8.83
N LYS A 561 -14.50 -17.13 7.87
CA LYS A 561 -14.97 -17.03 6.48
C LYS A 561 -16.42 -16.54 6.37
N TYR A 562 -16.77 -15.50 7.12
CA TYR A 562 -18.12 -14.92 7.11
C TYR A 562 -18.15 -13.40 6.93
N TRP A 563 -19.20 -12.95 6.25
CA TRP A 563 -19.50 -11.53 6.06
C TRP A 563 -20.44 -10.99 7.13
N GLN A 564 -20.15 -9.80 7.65
CA GLN A 564 -21.00 -9.08 8.59
C GLN A 564 -21.16 -7.62 8.19
N LYS A 565 -22.40 -7.13 8.18
CA LYS A 565 -22.67 -5.69 8.13
C LYS A 565 -22.41 -5.08 9.50
N VAL A 566 -21.44 -4.17 9.58
CA VAL A 566 -21.06 -3.50 10.84
C VAL A 566 -21.67 -2.10 10.96
N LEU A 567 -21.99 -1.46 9.83
CA LEU A 567 -22.71 -0.19 9.81
C LEU A 567 -23.71 -0.18 8.65
N SER A 568 -24.94 0.29 8.90
CA SER A 568 -25.89 0.59 7.82
C SER A 568 -25.60 1.98 7.25
N GLY A 569 -25.88 2.21 5.98
CA GLY A 569 -25.79 3.56 5.41
C GLY A 569 -26.69 4.54 6.17
N THR A 570 -26.25 5.78 6.28
CA THR A 570 -26.81 6.74 7.26
C THR A 570 -27.62 7.87 6.65
N ILE A 571 -27.45 8.16 5.35
CA ILE A 571 -28.19 9.21 4.64
C ILE A 571 -29.19 8.57 3.69
N PRO A 572 -30.52 8.71 3.90
CA PRO A 572 -31.50 8.25 2.93
C PRO A 572 -31.32 8.95 1.58
N VAL A 573 -31.51 8.21 0.48
CA VAL A 573 -31.45 8.73 -0.91
C VAL A 573 -32.48 9.86 -1.17
N SER A 574 -33.36 10.19 -0.22
CA SER A 574 -34.43 11.18 -0.34
C SER A 574 -34.02 12.65 -0.12
N ILE A 575 -32.73 13.00 -0.06
CA ILE A 575 -32.36 14.40 -0.19
C ILE A 575 -32.55 14.77 -1.67
N GLU A 576 -33.72 15.31 -2.00
CA GLU A 576 -33.81 16.21 -3.13
C GLU A 576 -32.75 17.30 -2.88
N LYS A 577 -31.56 17.17 -3.50
CA LYS A 577 -30.77 18.34 -3.84
C LYS A 577 -31.78 19.29 -4.47
N LYS A 578 -32.04 20.41 -3.80
CA LYS A 578 -33.05 21.38 -4.20
C LYS A 578 -32.71 21.74 -5.65
N TYR A 579 -33.48 21.22 -6.60
CA TYR A 579 -33.12 21.34 -8.00
C TYR A 579 -33.26 22.81 -8.39
N VAL A 580 -32.14 23.53 -8.38
CA VAL A 580 -32.07 24.91 -8.83
C VAL A 580 -31.86 24.87 -10.33
N LYS A 581 -32.85 25.34 -11.08
CA LYS A 581 -32.76 25.38 -12.55
C LYS A 581 -31.58 26.25 -12.96
N GLY A 582 -30.65 25.66 -13.71
CA GLY A 582 -29.45 26.31 -14.19
C GLY A 582 -28.25 26.27 -13.25
N ASP A 583 -28.36 25.67 -12.06
CA ASP A 583 -27.22 25.38 -11.17
C ASP A 583 -26.44 24.20 -11.75
N VAL A 584 -25.49 24.50 -12.65
CA VAL A 584 -24.78 23.47 -13.41
C VAL A 584 -23.49 23.02 -12.74
N ASP A 585 -22.95 23.82 -11.81
CA ASP A 585 -21.80 23.46 -10.99
C ASP A 585 -22.18 22.74 -9.68
N GLY A 586 -23.47 22.74 -9.33
CA GLY A 586 -24.03 21.97 -8.23
C GLY A 586 -23.86 22.63 -6.86
N ASP A 587 -23.58 23.94 -6.83
CA ASP A 587 -23.37 24.72 -5.61
C ASP A 587 -24.67 25.10 -4.88
N GLY A 588 -25.82 24.81 -5.49
CA GLY A 588 -27.15 25.07 -4.95
C GLY A 588 -27.73 26.43 -5.31
N GLU A 589 -27.07 27.23 -6.16
CA GLU A 589 -27.51 28.54 -6.65
C GLU A 589 -27.39 28.67 -8.19
N LEU A 590 -28.16 29.57 -8.81
CA LEU A 590 -27.93 29.99 -10.20
C LEU A 590 -27.18 31.32 -10.18
N THR A 591 -25.91 31.29 -10.52
CA THR A 591 -25.00 32.45 -10.51
C THR A 591 -24.52 32.81 -11.92
N ILE A 592 -23.60 33.77 -12.03
CA ILE A 592 -22.96 34.10 -13.32
C ILE A 592 -21.89 33.06 -13.72
N LEU A 593 -21.40 32.27 -12.76
CA LEU A 593 -20.40 31.22 -13.01
C LEU A 593 -21.03 30.05 -13.76
N ASP A 594 -22.26 29.66 -13.40
CA ASP A 594 -23.07 28.71 -14.14
C ASP A 594 -23.26 29.08 -15.61
N ILE A 595 -23.58 30.36 -15.86
CA ILE A 595 -23.73 30.91 -17.21
C ILE A 595 -22.41 30.75 -17.98
N ALA A 596 -21.29 31.08 -17.36
CA ALA A 596 -19.98 30.98 -17.99
C ALA A 596 -19.59 29.51 -18.26
N LEU A 597 -19.97 28.58 -17.38
CA LEU A 597 -19.70 27.15 -17.54
C LEU A 597 -20.52 26.56 -18.72
N VAL A 598 -21.80 26.93 -18.84
CA VAL A 598 -22.64 26.53 -19.98
C VAL A 598 -22.20 27.19 -21.29
N GLU A 599 -21.76 28.45 -21.27
CA GLU A 599 -21.20 29.11 -22.46
C GLU A 599 -19.97 28.36 -22.99
N ARG A 600 -19.08 27.93 -22.10
CA ARG A 600 -17.92 27.09 -22.44
C ARG A 600 -18.35 25.73 -22.97
N PHE A 601 -19.34 25.09 -22.34
CA PHE A 601 -19.90 23.80 -22.77
C PHE A 601 -20.49 23.85 -24.19
N ILE A 602 -21.24 24.91 -24.50
CA ILE A 602 -21.85 25.08 -25.82
C ILE A 602 -20.79 25.39 -26.87
N ALA A 603 -19.86 26.30 -26.57
CA ALA A 603 -18.78 26.68 -27.49
C ALA A 603 -17.95 25.46 -27.93
N GLN A 604 -17.73 24.51 -27.01
CA GLN A 604 -17.08 23.24 -27.31
C GLN A 604 -17.90 22.38 -28.30
N ASN A 605 -19.22 22.32 -28.16
CA ASN A 605 -20.11 21.46 -28.95
C ASN A 605 -20.50 22.05 -30.32
N THR A 606 -20.24 23.34 -30.58
CA THR A 606 -20.52 23.98 -31.87
C THR A 606 -19.33 24.00 -32.86
N GLY A 607 -18.22 23.34 -32.53
CA GLY A 607 -17.12 23.09 -33.48
C GLY A 607 -16.22 24.29 -33.80
N TYR A 608 -16.18 25.33 -32.97
CA TYR A 608 -15.27 26.48 -33.13
C TYR A 608 -14.16 26.48 -32.07
N ILE A 609 -13.39 25.40 -31.96
CA ILE A 609 -12.04 25.38 -31.36
C ILE A 609 -11.18 24.36 -32.14
N PRO A 610 -9.95 24.69 -32.60
CA PRO A 610 -9.15 23.81 -33.46
C PRO A 610 -8.51 22.59 -32.79
N ASP A 611 -8.74 22.34 -31.50
CA ASP A 611 -8.08 21.26 -30.77
C ASP A 611 -9.05 20.52 -29.85
N ARG A 612 -9.39 19.28 -30.22
CA ARG A 612 -10.24 18.39 -29.44
C ARG A 612 -9.47 17.88 -28.22
N LYS A 613 -9.48 18.59 -27.08
CA LYS A 613 -8.82 18.04 -25.88
C LYS A 613 -9.51 18.13 -24.52
N TYR A 614 -10.69 18.73 -24.34
CA TYR A 614 -11.43 18.58 -23.07
C TYR A 614 -12.94 18.71 -23.23
N ASN A 615 -13.67 17.76 -22.64
CA ASN A 615 -15.10 17.89 -22.38
C ASN A 615 -15.32 18.80 -21.19
N VAL A 616 -15.85 20.00 -21.42
CA VAL A 616 -16.44 20.82 -20.37
C VAL A 616 -17.48 19.95 -19.68
N TYR A 617 -17.24 19.64 -18.41
CA TYR A 617 -18.15 18.84 -17.59
C TYR A 617 -19.10 19.79 -16.87
N LEU A 618 -20.39 19.44 -16.87
CA LEU A 618 -21.41 20.11 -16.06
C LEU A 618 -21.75 19.15 -14.91
N PRO A 619 -21.22 19.36 -13.70
CA PRO A 619 -21.49 18.53 -12.52
C PRO A 619 -22.97 18.22 -12.32
N ASN A 620 -23.84 19.18 -12.64
CA ASN A 620 -25.27 19.03 -12.62
C ASN A 620 -25.88 19.31 -14.00
N ARG A 621 -25.50 18.52 -15.01
CA ARG A 621 -25.98 18.64 -16.40
C ARG A 621 -27.51 18.67 -16.51
N GLY A 622 -28.22 17.94 -15.64
CA GLY A 622 -29.68 17.93 -15.61
C GLY A 622 -30.26 19.31 -15.34
N ALA A 623 -29.67 20.06 -14.41
CA ALA A 623 -30.09 21.43 -14.08
C ALA A 623 -29.89 22.43 -15.23
N GLY A 624 -28.89 22.19 -16.09
CA GLY A 624 -28.61 23.03 -17.25
C GLY A 624 -29.61 22.90 -18.40
N ASP A 625 -30.36 21.79 -18.50
CA ASP A 625 -31.37 21.56 -19.55
C ASP A 625 -32.70 22.19 -19.11
N ILE A 626 -32.71 23.54 -19.06
CA ILE A 626 -33.87 24.29 -18.61
C ILE A 626 -35.04 24.13 -19.58
N TYR A 627 -34.76 23.93 -20.87
CA TYR A 627 -35.78 23.76 -21.91
C TYR A 627 -36.37 22.34 -21.96
N LYS A 628 -35.73 21.37 -21.30
CA LYS A 628 -36.15 19.96 -21.18
C LYS A 628 -36.22 19.23 -22.51
N ASP A 629 -35.26 19.50 -23.40
CA ASP A 629 -35.15 18.81 -24.70
C ASP A 629 -34.01 17.77 -24.74
N ASN A 630 -33.45 17.46 -23.57
CA ASN A 630 -32.28 16.60 -23.35
C ASN A 630 -31.01 17.12 -24.03
N LYS A 631 -30.94 18.43 -24.32
CA LYS A 631 -29.76 19.09 -24.88
C LYS A 631 -29.40 20.29 -24.00
N ILE A 632 -28.14 20.68 -24.06
CA ILE A 632 -27.65 21.93 -23.46
C ILE A 632 -27.14 22.77 -24.61
N ASN A 633 -27.89 23.79 -24.99
CA ASN A 633 -27.61 24.60 -26.17
C ASN A 633 -27.93 26.09 -25.94
N ALA A 634 -27.80 26.91 -26.98
CA ALA A 634 -28.00 28.35 -26.89
C ALA A 634 -29.39 28.74 -26.35
N ILE A 635 -30.41 27.90 -26.54
CA ILE A 635 -31.76 28.09 -26.01
C ILE A 635 -31.73 27.99 -24.47
N ASP A 636 -31.13 26.95 -23.91
CA ASP A 636 -30.98 26.78 -22.46
C ASP A 636 -30.21 27.94 -21.83
N LEU A 637 -29.12 28.36 -22.48
CA LEU A 637 -28.32 29.50 -22.05
C LEU A 637 -29.13 30.80 -22.00
N GLU A 638 -29.99 31.06 -22.99
CA GLU A 638 -30.89 32.22 -22.95
C GLU A 638 -31.89 32.14 -21.80
N PHE A 639 -32.41 30.95 -21.50
CA PHE A 639 -33.33 30.74 -20.39
C PHE A 639 -32.63 30.91 -19.04
N MET A 640 -31.42 30.37 -18.87
CA MET A 640 -30.60 30.58 -17.68
C MET A 640 -30.34 32.07 -17.44
N LYS A 641 -29.96 32.83 -18.48
CA LYS A 641 -29.78 34.29 -18.39
C LYS A 641 -31.07 35.02 -17.99
N LYS A 642 -32.23 34.59 -18.49
CA LYS A 642 -33.55 35.16 -18.11
C LYS A 642 -33.92 34.84 -16.66
N GLU A 643 -33.67 33.63 -16.19
CA GLU A 643 -33.91 33.23 -14.79
C GLU A 643 -33.00 33.99 -13.81
N LEU A 644 -31.71 34.15 -14.16
CA LEU A 644 -30.75 34.96 -13.39
C LEU A 644 -31.16 36.45 -13.30
N LEU A 645 -31.85 36.97 -14.31
CA LEU A 645 -32.38 38.35 -14.30
C LEU A 645 -33.69 38.48 -13.51
N LYS A 646 -34.50 37.41 -13.41
CA LYS A 646 -35.71 37.39 -12.58
C LYS A 646 -35.39 37.36 -11.09
N SER A 647 -34.40 36.57 -10.68
CA SER A 647 -33.95 36.50 -9.28
C SER A 647 -33.44 37.87 -8.77
N LYS A 648 -32.83 38.68 -9.65
CA LYS A 648 -32.41 40.06 -9.33
C LYS A 648 -33.54 41.10 -9.28
N LYS A 649 -34.71 40.83 -9.87
CA LYS A 649 -35.88 41.72 -9.83
C LYS A 649 -36.84 41.44 -8.68
N GLY A 650 -36.78 40.26 -8.06
CA GLY A 650 -37.60 39.88 -6.89
C GLY A 650 -37.10 40.43 -5.55
N ASN A 651 -35.91 41.02 -5.50
CA ASN A 651 -35.30 41.63 -4.31
C ASN A 651 -35.34 43.18 -4.35
N LYS A 652 -36.36 43.77 -4.95
CA LYS A 652 -36.63 45.23 -4.93
C LYS A 652 -38.01 45.55 -4.40
#